data_AF-A0A9Q1H0W6-F1
#
_entry.id   AF-A0A9Q1H0W6-F1
#
_cell.length_a   1.000
_cell.length_b   1.000
_cell.length_c   1.000
_cell.angle_alpha   90.00
_cell.angle_beta   90.00
_cell.angle_gamma   90.00
#
_symmetry.space_group_name_H-M   'P 1'
#
loop_
_entity.id
_entity.type
_entity.pdbx_description
1 polymer ?
#
loop_
_entity_poly.entity_id
_entity_poly.type
_entity_poly.pdbx_seq_one_letter_code
_entity_poly.pdbx_strand_id
1 'polypeptide(L)'
;MITLVVKKRVEKFLVMYYLSRLFKFKMADDVEESEVFEITDFTAASEWERFIARLEQVIHDWKLTSVPRSRPLKQGDLTNAQWNERTQELNFANVRFLITEHKLKVNDADDEKLIQEQEEDEDNDTLPQTMEDMMSSENDFPPRAHCLCRWYGLRHFVVLIPAANSDAILSESKCNLLLSSLTIAVNNTSCSLPIFAQIQQKWRRMYTGICEVPRLRTNFDMVHLKRVPHQYNHLEGLTNIFKSKIAAPMSNPGTVTVAVRFTYALEDWTQYAWPLQFPDVEESFLSEEGYTSFQSLPFGAAADPIGTLYLSATWPSLTEDMIVDNDVYSDLGALQAPQWSSRINTVQNMQGLLGDYLISFVKLCHNRETLDQLLGKMAFEDEDEEQTEQITQALQKLTDPGRVQFPGISSVVNSAKTRMRTRQRPVDPPFSSDLLNDILQFLFPDAAGEDVTPSPISDASGTSLSRQTSLDLQQERYRHFKAAPGGSLTYKLAVAMCVLNSAHGGLKAVAYLWHEFVLEMRYRWENKYKLPGISGNAPNMACCLLHQKLQMLNCCIERKKAREERQSLKEADRNISTTSFFSVDTEISAGEGEVAEETNDGKDEEKMKAKERDVRRGSKRSESDSEDEFYECQGDDEILGGDDNGDEEGGVKEANKDEEESGASARTETPEDEEEKTLKQEGRLKICGNLKLLHSNEDLYIPITQDPAPMTEDMLEEHAEVLAKLGTTSEGAELRAKMQSACLLSDMGAFKAANPSCCLEDFVRWYSPRDWIEDDDDGEITDGELKSKGHMSQRMQLPGNMWLEVWSQSKPMPAHRQKRLFDDTKEAEKVLHFLAALKPSDVVTHLLPVVVQAALERIEEAGGESVPSLQPHFTQLVNTSSRLTRTSAQDVKKYEEIVRQISMAELLVAKHLSLMAKFLPNGNNGTVQDKEMEEFVCNLQNQPEVFINGGPRGPIGGVIHKLFASAQKAASMVDEFEKIDDASTSESVSSIPDFPPPAGREFLLRTTVSRPAPYSRPSPQRMFCVLMDSEFRLAGAFSQDTSFQ
;
A
#
# COMPACT_ATOMS: atom_id res chain seq x y z
N MET A 1 -71.68 -4.17 -20.59
CA MET A 1 -70.47 -3.30 -20.50
C MET A 1 -69.32 -3.79 -21.39
N ILE A 2 -68.93 -5.06 -21.35
CA ILE A 2 -67.82 -5.59 -22.19
C ILE A 2 -68.10 -5.45 -23.70
N THR A 3 -69.34 -5.67 -24.14
CA THR A 3 -69.75 -5.51 -25.55
C THR A 3 -69.69 -4.06 -26.06
N LEU A 4 -69.81 -3.07 -25.17
CA LEU A 4 -69.77 -1.64 -25.51
C LEU A 4 -68.33 -1.12 -25.64
N VAL A 5 -67.41 -1.68 -24.84
CA VAL A 5 -65.98 -1.38 -24.90
C VAL A 5 -65.34 -2.01 -26.15
N VAL A 6 -65.75 -3.22 -26.53
CA VAL A 6 -65.29 -3.87 -27.77
C VAL A 6 -65.82 -3.14 -29.00
N LYS A 7 -67.09 -2.70 -29.01
CA LYS A 7 -67.66 -1.95 -30.15
C LYS A 7 -66.98 -0.59 -30.37
N LYS A 8 -66.67 0.15 -29.29
CA LYS A 8 -65.91 1.42 -29.37
C LYS A 8 -64.46 1.22 -29.81
N ARG A 9 -63.80 0.12 -29.43
CA ARG A 9 -62.43 -0.19 -29.90
C ARG A 9 -62.39 -0.59 -31.38
N VAL A 10 -63.39 -1.34 -31.85
CA VAL A 10 -63.49 -1.74 -33.27
C VAL A 10 -63.87 -0.55 -34.15
N GLU A 11 -64.76 0.35 -33.72
CA GLU A 11 -65.06 1.60 -34.44
C GLU A 11 -63.83 2.52 -34.53
N LYS A 12 -63.04 2.66 -33.46
CA LYS A 12 -61.81 3.47 -33.47
C LYS A 12 -60.73 2.88 -34.40
N PHE A 13 -60.64 1.55 -34.48
CA PHE A 13 -59.75 0.86 -35.42
C PHE A 13 -60.22 0.97 -36.87
N LEU A 14 -61.52 0.87 -37.15
CA LEU A 14 -62.07 1.08 -38.49
C LEU A 14 -61.88 2.53 -38.96
N VAL A 15 -62.07 3.51 -38.07
CA VAL A 15 -61.87 4.93 -38.39
C VAL A 15 -60.39 5.24 -38.66
N MET A 16 -59.45 4.70 -37.89
CA MET A 16 -58.01 4.83 -38.20
C MET A 16 -57.60 4.09 -39.47
N TYR A 17 -58.18 2.93 -39.76
CA TYR A 17 -57.91 2.18 -40.99
C TYR A 17 -58.44 2.94 -42.23
N TYR A 18 -59.64 3.52 -42.17
CA TYR A 18 -60.18 4.33 -43.25
C TYR A 18 -59.47 5.68 -43.40
N LEU A 19 -59.05 6.35 -42.30
CA LEU A 19 -58.25 7.57 -42.36
C LEU A 19 -56.85 7.34 -42.95
N SER A 20 -56.21 6.22 -42.60
CA SER A 20 -54.92 5.83 -43.18
C SER A 20 -55.04 5.48 -44.68
N ARG A 21 -56.19 4.93 -45.10
CA ARG A 21 -56.48 4.64 -46.51
C ARG A 21 -56.90 5.88 -47.31
N LEU A 22 -57.58 6.85 -46.70
CA LEU A 22 -57.88 8.17 -47.27
C LEU A 22 -56.63 9.04 -47.39
N PHE A 23 -55.71 8.99 -46.42
CA PHE A 23 -54.40 9.67 -46.54
C PHE A 23 -53.52 9.05 -47.63
N LYS A 24 -53.61 7.73 -47.86
CA LYS A 24 -52.93 7.06 -48.97
C LYS A 24 -53.56 7.35 -50.34
N PHE A 25 -54.88 7.57 -50.41
CA PHE A 25 -55.57 7.93 -51.67
C PHE A 25 -55.46 9.41 -52.03
N LYS A 26 -55.26 10.31 -51.05
CA LYS A 26 -55.07 11.75 -51.29
C LYS A 26 -53.63 12.12 -51.69
N MET A 27 -52.72 11.16 -51.72
CA MET A 27 -51.35 11.31 -52.23
C MET A 27 -51.16 10.68 -53.62
N ALA A 28 -52.24 10.22 -54.28
CA ALA A 28 -52.17 9.45 -55.53
C ALA A 28 -52.91 10.07 -56.74
N ASP A 29 -53.63 11.18 -56.59
CA ASP A 29 -54.25 11.90 -57.71
C ASP A 29 -54.11 13.42 -57.48
N ASP A 30 -52.99 13.96 -57.95
CA ASP A 30 -52.85 15.34 -58.48
C ASP A 30 -51.49 15.41 -59.21
N VAL A 31 -51.32 14.50 -60.18
CA VAL A 31 -50.29 14.60 -61.23
C VAL A 31 -51.04 14.75 -62.55
N GLU A 32 -51.44 15.98 -62.87
CA GLU A 32 -51.60 16.43 -64.24
C GLU A 32 -50.78 17.72 -64.43
N GLU A 33 -49.66 17.53 -65.12
CA GLU A 33 -48.98 18.47 -66.01
C GLU A 33 -48.99 19.96 -65.61
N SER A 34 -47.99 20.34 -64.81
CA SER A 34 -47.19 21.50 -65.20
C SER A 34 -45.82 20.97 -65.61
N GLU A 35 -45.40 21.23 -66.85
CA GLU A 35 -44.02 21.08 -67.31
C GLU A 35 -43.10 21.96 -66.45
N VAL A 36 -42.82 21.54 -65.22
CA VAL A 36 -41.67 22.03 -64.49
C VAL A 36 -40.52 21.24 -65.07
N PHE A 37 -39.73 21.91 -65.91
CA PHE A 37 -38.43 21.46 -66.36
C PHE A 37 -37.76 20.66 -65.23
N GLU A 38 -37.63 19.35 -65.42
CA GLU A 38 -36.74 18.55 -64.61
C GLU A 38 -35.33 19.00 -64.99
N ILE A 39 -34.89 20.09 -64.35
CA ILE A 39 -33.48 20.46 -64.29
C ILE A 39 -32.87 19.31 -63.49
N THR A 40 -32.42 18.28 -64.21
CA THR A 40 -31.45 17.34 -63.70
C THR A 40 -30.22 18.17 -63.39
N ASP A 41 -30.11 18.58 -62.12
CA ASP A 41 -29.00 19.41 -61.69
C ASP A 41 -27.75 18.54 -61.67
N PHE A 42 -26.98 18.63 -62.75
CA PHE A 42 -25.67 17.97 -62.86
C PHE A 42 -24.59 18.70 -62.04
N THR A 43 -24.93 19.71 -61.23
CA THR A 43 -23.98 20.29 -60.30
C THR A 43 -23.66 19.27 -59.22
N ALA A 44 -22.44 18.71 -59.26
CA ALA A 44 -21.90 17.99 -58.12
C ALA A 44 -21.94 18.92 -56.90
N ALA A 45 -22.67 18.53 -55.85
CA ALA A 45 -22.76 19.30 -54.60
C ALA A 45 -21.38 19.83 -54.23
N SER A 46 -21.28 21.11 -53.88
CA SER A 46 -20.01 21.68 -53.46
C SER A 46 -19.51 21.00 -52.17
N GLU A 47 -18.21 21.05 -51.89
CA GLU A 47 -17.68 20.58 -50.60
C GLU A 47 -18.34 21.30 -49.41
N TRP A 48 -18.81 22.53 -49.62
CA TRP A 48 -19.52 23.33 -48.64
C TRP A 48 -20.92 22.79 -48.36
N GLU A 49 -21.70 22.49 -49.39
CA GLU A 49 -23.04 21.86 -49.24
C GLU A 49 -22.95 20.48 -48.61
N ARG A 50 -21.95 19.66 -48.99
CA ARG A 50 -21.72 18.35 -48.36
C ARG A 50 -21.41 18.49 -46.87
N PHE A 51 -20.62 19.50 -46.49
CA PHE A 51 -20.30 19.76 -45.10
C PHE A 51 -21.53 20.20 -44.30
N ILE A 52 -22.37 21.09 -44.85
CA ILE A 52 -23.64 21.51 -44.22
C ILE A 52 -24.58 20.31 -44.07
N ALA A 53 -24.81 19.53 -45.14
CA ALA A 53 -25.66 18.35 -45.08
C ALA A 53 -25.18 17.34 -44.02
N ARG A 54 -23.85 17.23 -43.84
CA ARG A 54 -23.29 16.38 -42.80
C ARG A 54 -23.54 16.94 -41.39
N LEU A 55 -23.43 18.26 -41.18
CA LEU A 55 -23.81 18.89 -39.91
C LEU A 55 -25.29 18.66 -39.58
N GLU A 56 -26.18 18.85 -40.56
CA GLU A 56 -27.62 18.60 -40.41
C GLU A 56 -27.89 17.14 -40.04
N GLN A 57 -27.19 16.21 -40.69
CA GLN A 57 -27.28 14.79 -40.35
C GLN A 57 -26.85 14.52 -38.90
N VAL A 58 -25.75 15.11 -38.42
CA VAL A 58 -25.32 14.94 -37.02
C VAL A 58 -26.39 15.46 -36.05
N ILE A 59 -26.96 16.63 -36.33
CA ILE A 59 -28.02 17.24 -35.51
C ILE A 59 -29.25 16.30 -35.43
N HIS A 60 -29.65 15.70 -36.56
CA HIS A 60 -30.76 14.76 -36.60
C HIS A 60 -30.44 13.41 -35.92
N ASP A 61 -29.27 12.83 -36.21
CA ASP A 61 -28.82 11.56 -35.64
C ASP A 61 -28.73 11.64 -34.10
N TRP A 62 -28.31 12.79 -33.58
CA TRP A 62 -28.24 13.05 -32.14
C TRP A 62 -29.55 13.53 -31.52
N LYS A 63 -30.60 13.72 -32.33
CA LYS A 63 -31.94 14.18 -31.93
C LYS A 63 -31.94 15.55 -31.23
N LEU A 64 -31.13 16.47 -31.72
CA LEU A 64 -30.97 17.81 -31.13
C LEU A 64 -32.07 18.81 -31.53
N THR A 65 -33.03 18.40 -32.35
CA THR A 65 -34.14 19.25 -32.83
C THR A 65 -35.28 19.37 -31.82
N SER A 66 -35.43 18.42 -30.90
CA SER A 66 -36.48 18.41 -29.87
C SER A 66 -35.88 18.10 -28.51
N VAL A 67 -35.34 19.12 -27.86
CA VAL A 67 -34.76 18.99 -26.51
C VAL A 67 -35.83 19.35 -25.48
N PRO A 68 -36.19 18.44 -24.55
CA PRO A 68 -37.18 18.75 -23.51
C PRO A 68 -36.63 19.81 -22.54
N ARG A 69 -37.53 20.62 -21.97
CA ARG A 69 -37.18 21.53 -20.88
C ARG A 69 -36.88 20.72 -19.63
N SER A 70 -35.95 21.22 -18.81
CA SER A 70 -35.56 20.59 -17.53
C SER A 70 -35.73 21.59 -16.39
N ARG A 71 -35.67 21.12 -15.14
CA ARG A 71 -35.69 22.02 -13.98
C ARG A 71 -34.63 23.15 -14.05
N PRO A 72 -34.87 24.31 -13.43
CA PRO A 72 -33.82 25.31 -13.20
C PRO A 72 -32.62 24.71 -12.45
N LEU A 73 -31.42 25.15 -12.82
CA LEU A 73 -30.18 24.73 -12.14
C LEU A 73 -30.07 25.40 -10.78
N LYS A 74 -29.56 24.65 -9.80
CA LYS A 74 -29.16 25.18 -8.49
C LYS A 74 -27.68 25.50 -8.50
N GLN A 75 -27.24 26.39 -7.60
CA GLN A 75 -25.83 26.68 -7.41
C GLN A 75 -25.00 25.40 -7.29
N GLY A 76 -23.95 25.29 -8.10
CA GLY A 76 -23.04 24.14 -8.11
C GLY A 76 -23.44 22.98 -9.04
N ASP A 77 -24.64 22.95 -9.63
CA ASP A 77 -25.06 21.88 -10.56
C ASP A 77 -24.09 21.78 -11.76
N LEU A 78 -23.67 22.91 -12.35
CA LEU A 78 -22.70 22.94 -13.46
C LEU A 78 -21.31 22.39 -13.11
N THR A 79 -20.97 22.32 -11.83
CA THR A 79 -19.64 21.88 -11.35
C THR A 79 -19.67 20.44 -10.85
N ASN A 80 -20.73 20.05 -10.16
CA ASN A 80 -20.80 18.78 -9.43
C ASN A 80 -21.53 17.67 -10.22
N ALA A 81 -22.37 18.03 -11.20
CA ALA A 81 -23.11 17.03 -11.96
C ALA A 81 -22.27 16.39 -13.10
N GLN A 82 -22.70 15.20 -13.52
CA GLN A 82 -22.05 14.44 -14.59
C GLN A 82 -22.38 15.03 -15.96
N TRP A 83 -21.40 15.06 -16.87
CA TRP A 83 -21.56 15.52 -18.25
C TRP A 83 -21.57 14.33 -19.21
N ASN A 84 -22.54 14.31 -20.13
CA ASN A 84 -22.57 13.38 -21.25
C ASN A 84 -21.93 14.05 -22.46
N GLU A 85 -20.94 13.38 -23.05
CA GLU A 85 -20.24 13.84 -24.24
C GLU A 85 -20.37 12.85 -25.39
N ARG A 86 -20.68 13.35 -26.59
CA ARG A 86 -20.70 12.56 -27.83
C ARG A 86 -19.89 13.28 -28.88
N THR A 87 -18.97 12.58 -29.53
CA THR A 87 -18.06 13.18 -30.52
C THR A 87 -18.11 12.44 -31.84
N GLN A 88 -18.08 13.18 -32.95
CA GLN A 88 -17.99 12.65 -34.31
C GLN A 88 -17.00 13.45 -35.16
N GLU A 89 -16.34 12.80 -36.12
CA GLU A 89 -15.42 13.45 -37.06
C GLU A 89 -16.17 13.94 -38.32
N LEU A 90 -15.84 15.16 -38.75
CA LEU A 90 -16.37 15.84 -39.93
C LEU A 90 -15.22 16.38 -40.78
N ASN A 91 -15.40 16.34 -42.10
CA ASN A 91 -14.40 16.87 -43.03
C ASN A 91 -14.99 18.05 -43.80
N PHE A 92 -14.21 19.14 -43.88
CA PHE A 92 -14.49 20.24 -44.78
C PHE A 92 -13.20 20.60 -45.54
N ALA A 93 -13.20 20.33 -46.84
CA ALA A 93 -12.00 20.34 -47.68
C ALA A 93 -10.85 19.56 -47.01
N ASN A 94 -9.70 20.18 -46.79
CA ASN A 94 -8.52 19.57 -46.17
C ASN A 94 -8.49 19.66 -44.63
N VAL A 95 -9.53 20.22 -44.01
CA VAL A 95 -9.59 20.40 -42.55
C VAL A 95 -10.51 19.36 -41.94
N ARG A 96 -9.97 18.60 -40.98
CA ARG A 96 -10.73 17.64 -40.19
C ARG A 96 -11.18 18.30 -38.89
N PHE A 97 -12.46 18.16 -38.58
CA PHE A 97 -13.13 18.70 -37.41
C PHE A 97 -13.68 17.58 -36.54
N LEU A 98 -13.74 17.85 -35.24
CA LEU A 98 -14.47 17.07 -34.26
C LEU A 98 -15.66 17.90 -33.82
N ILE A 99 -16.87 17.38 -34.04
CA ILE A 99 -18.09 17.94 -33.46
C ILE A 99 -18.38 17.18 -32.16
N THR A 100 -18.59 17.91 -31.08
CA THR A 100 -18.83 17.34 -29.75
C THR A 100 -20.09 17.96 -29.12
N GLU A 101 -21.07 17.13 -28.77
CA GLU A 101 -22.19 17.50 -27.91
C GLU A 101 -21.76 17.43 -26.45
N HIS A 102 -21.99 18.49 -25.68
CA HIS A 102 -21.85 18.51 -24.22
C HIS A 102 -23.23 18.73 -23.59
N LYS A 103 -23.69 17.76 -22.79
CA LYS A 103 -24.99 17.84 -22.10
C LYS A 103 -24.85 17.49 -20.62
N LEU A 104 -25.29 18.39 -19.75
CA LEU A 104 -25.38 18.12 -18.31
C LEU A 104 -26.45 17.05 -18.02
N LYS A 105 -26.12 16.04 -17.22
CA LYS A 105 -27.08 15.05 -16.74
C LYS A 105 -27.77 15.58 -15.49
N VAL A 106 -29.07 15.83 -15.59
CA VAL A 106 -29.93 16.22 -14.47
C VAL A 106 -30.81 15.02 -14.11
N ASN A 107 -31.01 14.72 -12.82
CA ASN A 107 -31.74 13.51 -12.39
C ASN A 107 -33.21 13.54 -12.85
N ASP A 108 -33.64 12.49 -13.54
CA ASP A 108 -34.93 12.40 -14.25
C ASP A 108 -36.19 12.37 -13.35
N ALA A 109 -36.05 12.12 -12.04
CA ALA A 109 -37.19 11.93 -11.13
C ALA A 109 -38.04 13.18 -10.90
N ASP A 110 -37.45 14.37 -11.06
CA ASP A 110 -38.17 15.66 -10.99
C ASP A 110 -38.71 16.10 -12.37
N ASP A 111 -38.13 15.61 -13.46
CA ASP A 111 -38.52 15.96 -14.82
C ASP A 111 -39.87 15.31 -15.22
N GLU A 112 -40.22 14.11 -14.70
CA GLU A 112 -41.52 13.46 -14.96
C GLU A 112 -42.73 14.25 -14.42
N LYS A 113 -42.56 15.01 -13.33
CA LYS A 113 -43.62 15.88 -12.78
C LYS A 113 -43.78 17.17 -13.59
N LEU A 114 -42.68 17.77 -14.05
CA LEU A 114 -42.68 18.98 -14.87
C LEU A 114 -43.30 18.74 -16.26
N ILE A 115 -43.12 17.54 -16.83
CA ILE A 115 -43.73 17.17 -18.11
C ILE A 115 -45.27 17.09 -18.02
N GLN A 116 -45.83 16.71 -16.86
CA GLN A 116 -47.29 16.64 -16.66
C GLN A 116 -47.95 18.02 -16.46
N GLU A 117 -47.22 18.98 -15.88
CA GLU A 117 -47.71 20.36 -15.70
C GLU A 117 -47.58 21.20 -16.99
N GLN A 118 -46.75 20.79 -17.96
CA GLN A 118 -46.46 21.53 -19.19
C GLN A 118 -47.50 21.35 -20.31
N GLU A 119 -48.32 20.30 -20.29
CA GLU A 119 -49.39 20.10 -21.29
C GLU A 119 -50.56 21.09 -21.12
N GLU A 120 -50.61 21.87 -20.03
CA GLU A 120 -51.70 22.80 -19.72
C GLU A 120 -51.40 24.30 -20.02
N ASP A 121 -50.14 24.68 -20.29
CA ASP A 121 -49.68 26.09 -20.40
C ASP A 121 -49.04 26.44 -21.77
N GLU A 122 -49.67 26.08 -22.89
CA GLU A 122 -49.16 26.38 -24.25
C GLU A 122 -49.22 27.87 -24.66
N ASP A 123 -49.67 28.79 -23.79
CA ASP A 123 -49.99 30.19 -24.14
C ASP A 123 -49.14 31.26 -23.41
N ASN A 124 -47.92 30.97 -22.93
CA ASN A 124 -47.10 31.98 -22.25
C ASN A 124 -45.72 32.26 -22.86
N ASP A 125 -45.41 33.57 -22.90
CA ASP A 125 -44.22 34.30 -23.34
C ASP A 125 -42.91 33.93 -22.61
N THR A 126 -42.73 32.65 -22.24
CA THR A 126 -41.58 32.15 -21.47
C THR A 126 -40.28 32.17 -22.29
N LEU A 127 -39.17 32.57 -21.65
CA LEU A 127 -37.85 32.52 -22.28
C LEU A 127 -37.48 31.07 -22.61
N PRO A 128 -36.77 30.80 -23.72
CA PRO A 128 -36.19 29.49 -24.00
C PRO A 128 -35.20 29.06 -22.90
N GLN A 129 -35.08 27.75 -22.63
CA GLN A 129 -34.23 27.21 -21.54
C GLN A 129 -32.79 27.73 -21.59
N THR A 130 -32.17 27.73 -22.76
CA THR A 130 -30.81 28.26 -22.96
C THR A 130 -30.65 29.71 -22.51
N MET A 131 -31.69 30.52 -22.75
CA MET A 131 -31.67 31.94 -22.42
C MET A 131 -31.93 32.17 -20.93
N GLU A 132 -32.80 31.35 -20.33
CA GLU A 132 -33.01 31.30 -18.88
C GLU A 132 -31.71 30.95 -18.15
N ASP A 133 -31.02 29.91 -18.61
CA ASP A 133 -29.72 29.48 -18.05
C ASP A 133 -28.65 30.55 -18.15
N MET A 134 -28.59 31.23 -19.30
CA MET A 134 -27.66 32.32 -19.55
C MET A 134 -27.91 33.51 -18.61
N MET A 135 -29.16 33.77 -18.24
CA MET A 135 -29.51 34.92 -17.39
C MET A 135 -29.52 34.60 -15.90
N SER A 136 -29.57 33.33 -15.51
CA SER A 136 -29.55 32.89 -14.11
C SER A 136 -28.23 33.23 -13.40
N SER A 137 -28.31 33.77 -12.18
CA SER A 137 -27.16 34.02 -11.30
C SER A 137 -26.57 32.74 -10.69
N GLU A 138 -27.37 31.68 -10.60
CA GLU A 138 -26.95 30.39 -10.05
C GLU A 138 -25.87 29.69 -10.90
N ASN A 139 -25.76 30.09 -12.16
CA ASN A 139 -24.83 29.55 -13.14
C ASN A 139 -23.53 30.35 -13.25
N ASP A 140 -23.32 31.35 -12.38
CA ASP A 140 -22.18 32.24 -12.45
C ASP A 140 -20.92 31.62 -11.84
N PHE A 141 -19.77 31.87 -12.49
CA PHE A 141 -18.42 31.48 -12.05
C PHE A 141 -18.21 29.99 -11.65
N PRO A 142 -18.71 28.99 -12.40
CA PRO A 142 -18.48 27.57 -12.04
C PRO A 142 -16.97 27.23 -12.09
N PRO A 143 -16.34 26.81 -10.97
CA PRO A 143 -14.87 26.69 -10.85
C PRO A 143 -14.26 25.55 -11.67
N ARG A 144 -15.04 24.51 -12.00
CA ARG A 144 -14.57 23.28 -12.67
C ARG A 144 -15.45 22.86 -13.86
N ALA A 145 -15.90 23.83 -14.66
CA ALA A 145 -16.73 23.57 -15.84
C ALA A 145 -15.99 23.85 -17.16
N HIS A 146 -16.54 23.35 -18.27
CA HIS A 146 -16.08 23.72 -19.61
C HIS A 146 -16.10 25.25 -19.78
N CYS A 147 -15.14 25.81 -20.53
CA CYS A 147 -14.98 27.26 -20.64
C CYS A 147 -16.23 27.99 -21.15
N LEU A 148 -16.96 27.39 -22.10
CA LEU A 148 -18.24 27.92 -22.59
C LEU A 148 -19.34 27.93 -21.52
N CYS A 149 -19.36 26.94 -20.61
CA CYS A 149 -20.26 26.97 -19.45
C CYS A 149 -19.90 28.12 -18.52
N ARG A 150 -18.61 28.33 -18.25
CA ARG A 150 -18.15 29.44 -17.41
C ARG A 150 -18.49 30.80 -17.99
N TRP A 151 -18.37 30.97 -19.30
CA TRP A 151 -18.60 32.26 -19.95
C TRP A 151 -20.08 32.56 -20.17
N TYR A 152 -20.85 31.56 -20.58
CA TYR A 152 -22.25 31.75 -21.02
C TYR A 152 -23.31 31.13 -20.10
N GLY A 153 -22.92 30.35 -19.08
CA GLY A 153 -23.88 29.71 -18.15
C GLY A 153 -24.64 28.53 -18.75
N LEU A 154 -24.12 27.89 -19.81
CA LEU A 154 -24.84 26.88 -20.59
C LEU A 154 -24.74 25.47 -20.00
N ARG A 155 -25.85 24.73 -20.07
CA ARG A 155 -25.92 23.30 -19.67
C ARG A 155 -25.90 22.30 -20.83
N HIS A 156 -26.23 22.75 -22.04
CA HIS A 156 -26.31 21.91 -23.24
C HIS A 156 -25.91 22.73 -24.46
N PHE A 157 -24.86 22.30 -25.16
CA PHE A 157 -24.32 22.98 -26.34
C PHE A 157 -23.48 22.01 -27.19
N VAL A 158 -23.20 22.42 -28.43
CA VAL A 158 -22.35 21.67 -29.37
C VAL A 158 -21.14 22.50 -29.74
N VAL A 159 -19.96 21.88 -29.83
CA VAL A 159 -18.71 22.55 -30.22
C VAL A 159 -18.06 21.83 -31.39
N LEU A 160 -17.69 22.59 -32.41
CA LEU A 160 -16.92 22.16 -33.57
C LEU A 160 -15.47 22.62 -33.40
N ILE A 161 -14.55 21.67 -33.23
CA ILE A 161 -13.12 21.92 -32.96
C ILE A 161 -12.26 21.33 -34.09
N PRO A 162 -11.26 22.04 -34.63
CA PRO A 162 -10.29 21.44 -35.55
C PRO A 162 -9.53 20.28 -34.88
N ALA A 163 -9.50 19.10 -35.50
CA ALA A 163 -8.83 17.90 -34.98
C ALA A 163 -7.33 18.15 -34.70
N ALA A 164 -6.71 17.35 -33.80
CA ALA A 164 -5.35 17.58 -33.29
C ALA A 164 -4.32 17.92 -34.38
N ASN A 165 -4.36 17.21 -35.52
CA ASN A 165 -3.41 17.32 -36.63
C ASN A 165 -3.85 18.31 -37.73
N SER A 166 -4.96 19.04 -37.53
CA SER A 166 -5.48 20.03 -38.49
C SER A 166 -4.97 21.43 -38.16
N ASP A 167 -4.75 22.24 -39.20
CA ASP A 167 -4.36 23.65 -39.07
C ASP A 167 -5.41 24.49 -38.34
N ALA A 168 -4.95 25.54 -37.65
CA ALA A 168 -5.80 26.52 -36.99
C ALA A 168 -6.53 27.42 -38.01
N ILE A 169 -7.73 27.90 -37.64
CA ILE A 169 -8.58 28.71 -38.52
C ILE A 169 -8.34 30.18 -38.23
N LEU A 170 -7.40 30.77 -38.98
CA LEU A 170 -6.91 32.13 -38.71
C LEU A 170 -7.59 33.20 -39.58
N SER A 171 -8.00 32.84 -40.80
CA SER A 171 -8.56 33.80 -41.78
C SER A 171 -9.99 34.18 -41.41
N GLU A 172 -10.28 35.47 -41.37
CA GLU A 172 -11.63 36.01 -41.11
C GLU A 172 -12.68 35.44 -42.08
N SER A 173 -12.34 35.33 -43.36
CA SER A 173 -13.21 34.71 -44.37
C SER A 173 -13.56 33.25 -44.05
N LYS A 174 -12.62 32.48 -43.49
CA LYS A 174 -12.85 31.08 -43.10
C LYS A 174 -13.69 31.00 -41.82
N CYS A 175 -13.47 31.91 -40.87
CA CYS A 175 -14.30 32.02 -39.67
C CYS A 175 -15.76 32.34 -40.03
N ASN A 176 -15.97 33.33 -40.90
CA ASN A 176 -17.31 33.73 -41.36
C ASN A 176 -17.99 32.63 -42.18
N LEU A 177 -17.22 31.90 -43.00
CA LEU A 177 -17.71 30.74 -43.73
C LEU A 177 -18.21 29.64 -42.79
N LEU A 178 -17.44 29.30 -41.75
CA LEU A 178 -17.89 28.32 -40.74
C LEU A 178 -19.13 28.78 -39.99
N LEU A 179 -19.17 30.05 -39.56
CA LEU A 179 -20.34 30.59 -38.88
C LEU A 179 -21.58 30.55 -39.79
N SER A 180 -21.41 30.84 -41.08
CA SER A 180 -22.48 30.73 -42.08
C SER A 180 -22.93 29.27 -42.27
N SER A 181 -22.00 28.32 -42.37
CA SER A 181 -22.34 26.88 -42.42
C SER A 181 -23.13 26.43 -41.21
N LEU A 182 -22.71 26.83 -40.00
CA LEU A 182 -23.44 26.52 -38.76
C LEU A 182 -24.83 27.16 -38.76
N THR A 183 -24.93 28.43 -39.18
CA THR A 183 -26.22 29.15 -39.23
C THR A 183 -27.19 28.45 -40.18
N ILE A 184 -26.74 28.06 -41.38
CA ILE A 184 -27.59 27.35 -42.34
C ILE A 184 -28.08 26.01 -41.76
N ALA A 185 -27.17 25.20 -41.19
CA ALA A 185 -27.52 23.90 -40.63
C ALA A 185 -28.51 24.02 -39.44
N VAL A 186 -28.29 24.99 -38.55
CA VAL A 186 -29.18 25.26 -37.41
C VAL A 186 -30.58 25.64 -37.89
N ASN A 187 -30.67 26.52 -38.89
CA ASN A 187 -31.94 27.02 -39.41
C ASN A 187 -32.71 25.92 -40.16
N ASN A 188 -32.03 25.14 -41.00
CA ASN A 188 -32.63 24.05 -41.77
C ASN A 188 -33.16 22.92 -40.87
N THR A 189 -32.47 22.64 -39.75
CA THR A 189 -32.86 21.59 -38.80
C THR A 189 -33.78 22.08 -37.69
N SER A 190 -33.96 23.40 -37.53
CA SER A 190 -34.64 24.01 -36.38
C SER A 190 -34.03 23.59 -35.04
N CYS A 191 -32.70 23.47 -34.98
CA CYS A 191 -31.99 23.13 -33.74
C CYS A 191 -31.95 24.34 -32.79
N SER A 192 -32.51 24.21 -31.59
CA SER A 192 -32.60 25.29 -30.60
C SER A 192 -31.39 25.39 -29.66
N LEU A 193 -30.34 24.57 -29.88
CA LEU A 193 -29.15 24.54 -29.04
C LEU A 193 -28.06 25.50 -29.55
N PRO A 194 -27.27 26.12 -28.66
CA PRO A 194 -26.05 26.83 -29.06
C PRO A 194 -25.04 25.89 -29.74
N ILE A 195 -24.59 26.27 -30.93
CA ILE A 195 -23.51 25.60 -31.64
C ILE A 195 -22.35 26.57 -31.82
N PHE A 196 -21.16 26.14 -31.40
CA PHE A 196 -19.92 26.91 -31.44
C PHE A 196 -18.92 26.31 -32.41
N ALA A 197 -18.12 27.14 -33.07
CA ALA A 197 -16.91 26.74 -33.79
C ALA A 197 -15.68 27.37 -33.14
N GLN A 198 -14.65 26.55 -32.87
CA GLN A 198 -13.36 27.05 -32.41
C GLN A 198 -12.61 27.71 -33.58
N ILE A 199 -12.21 28.96 -33.37
CA ILE A 199 -11.46 29.79 -34.33
C ILE A 199 -10.13 30.22 -33.71
N GLN A 200 -9.23 30.77 -34.52
CA GLN A 200 -7.86 31.17 -34.12
C GLN A 200 -7.01 29.98 -33.61
N GLN A 201 -5.86 30.25 -32.96
CA GLN A 201 -5.02 29.19 -32.40
C GLN A 201 -5.73 28.48 -31.24
N LYS A 202 -5.62 27.15 -31.18
CA LYS A 202 -6.29 26.30 -30.17
C LYS A 202 -6.04 26.74 -28.73
N TRP A 203 -4.81 27.14 -28.41
CA TRP A 203 -4.43 27.60 -27.06
C TRP A 203 -5.16 28.88 -26.62
N ARG A 204 -5.63 29.72 -27.57
CA ARG A 204 -6.40 30.94 -27.24
C ARG A 204 -7.83 30.64 -26.82
N ARG A 205 -8.35 29.44 -27.12
CA ARG A 205 -9.74 29.04 -26.81
C ARG A 205 -10.76 30.09 -27.30
N MET A 206 -10.63 30.53 -28.56
CA MET A 206 -11.57 31.50 -29.17
C MET A 206 -12.68 30.75 -29.88
N TYR A 207 -13.93 31.19 -29.69
CA TYR A 207 -15.09 30.59 -30.30
C TYR A 207 -15.97 31.66 -30.93
N THR A 208 -16.63 31.29 -32.02
CA THR A 208 -17.80 31.99 -32.56
C THR A 208 -18.97 31.01 -32.50
N GLY A 209 -20.18 31.50 -32.26
CA GLY A 209 -21.33 30.60 -32.15
C GLY A 209 -22.65 31.28 -32.49
N ILE A 210 -23.65 30.43 -32.68
CA ILE A 210 -25.01 30.82 -33.02
C ILE A 210 -25.99 29.96 -32.23
N CYS A 211 -27.09 30.56 -31.80
CA CYS A 211 -28.27 29.86 -31.31
C CYS A 211 -29.50 30.53 -31.93
N GLU A 212 -30.33 29.76 -32.62
CA GLU A 212 -31.58 30.24 -33.18
C GLU A 212 -32.76 29.48 -32.57
N VAL A 213 -33.71 30.23 -32.04
CA VAL A 213 -34.95 29.76 -31.46
C VAL A 213 -36.08 30.52 -32.18
N PRO A 214 -37.32 30.02 -32.26
CA PRO A 214 -38.39 30.76 -32.92
C PRO A 214 -38.45 32.21 -32.45
N ARG A 215 -38.31 33.15 -33.39
CA ARG A 215 -38.32 34.62 -33.19
C ARG A 215 -37.13 35.22 -32.44
N LEU A 216 -36.09 34.44 -32.10
CA LEU A 216 -34.91 34.95 -31.40
C LEU A 216 -33.62 34.33 -31.95
N ARG A 217 -32.66 35.18 -32.31
CA ARG A 217 -31.31 34.77 -32.68
C ARG A 217 -30.29 35.34 -31.71
N THR A 218 -29.39 34.50 -31.22
CA THR A 218 -28.29 34.89 -30.32
C THR A 218 -26.95 34.62 -30.96
N ASN A 219 -26.16 35.69 -31.11
CA ASN A 219 -24.79 35.59 -31.61
C ASN A 219 -23.81 35.54 -30.45
N PHE A 220 -22.88 34.59 -30.51
CA PHE A 220 -21.81 34.45 -29.53
C PHE A 220 -20.50 34.95 -30.12
N ASP A 221 -20.04 36.09 -29.61
CA ASP A 221 -18.83 36.78 -30.05
C ASP A 221 -17.76 36.73 -28.94
N MET A 222 -16.49 36.62 -29.33
CA MET A 222 -15.36 36.69 -28.40
C MET A 222 -14.29 37.67 -28.84
N VAL A 223 -13.66 38.32 -27.87
CA VAL A 223 -12.45 39.12 -28.02
C VAL A 223 -11.41 38.60 -27.05
N HIS A 224 -10.16 38.45 -27.51
CA HIS A 224 -9.04 38.05 -26.68
C HIS A 224 -7.79 38.87 -27.02
N LEU A 225 -7.30 39.62 -26.03
CA LEU A 225 -6.09 40.44 -26.10
C LEU A 225 -5.09 39.97 -25.05
N LYS A 226 -3.80 40.19 -25.31
CA LYS A 226 -2.72 39.82 -24.37
C LYS A 226 -2.62 40.79 -23.18
N ARG A 227 -3.10 42.02 -23.33
CA ARG A 227 -3.04 43.06 -22.30
C ARG A 227 -4.40 43.71 -22.17
N VAL A 228 -4.77 44.06 -20.94
CA VAL A 228 -5.99 44.81 -20.62
C VAL A 228 -5.82 46.25 -21.08
N PRO A 229 -6.68 46.78 -21.97
CA PRO A 229 -6.68 48.21 -22.30
C PRO A 229 -7.08 49.05 -21.07
N HIS A 230 -6.39 50.17 -20.81
CA HIS A 230 -6.64 50.99 -19.62
C HIS A 230 -8.10 51.42 -19.45
N GLN A 231 -8.77 51.76 -20.56
CA GLN A 231 -10.18 52.15 -20.59
C GLN A 231 -11.17 51.04 -20.21
N TYR A 232 -10.75 49.78 -20.17
CA TYR A 232 -11.58 48.61 -19.83
C TYR A 232 -11.06 47.89 -18.58
N ASN A 233 -10.24 48.57 -17.78
CA ASN A 233 -9.62 47.99 -16.60
C ASN A 233 -10.51 48.02 -15.35
N HIS A 234 -11.75 48.50 -15.47
CA HIS A 234 -12.71 48.75 -14.40
C HIS A 234 -14.14 48.58 -14.94
N LEU A 235 -15.12 48.42 -14.05
CA LEU A 235 -16.50 48.11 -14.38
C LEU A 235 -17.16 49.18 -15.25
N GLU A 236 -16.97 50.47 -14.98
CA GLU A 236 -17.56 51.56 -15.78
C GLU A 236 -17.21 51.43 -17.27
N GLY A 237 -15.93 51.22 -17.59
CA GLY A 237 -15.45 50.96 -18.95
C GLY A 237 -16.04 49.71 -19.60
N LEU A 238 -16.18 48.62 -18.83
CA LEU A 238 -16.80 47.38 -19.30
C LEU A 238 -18.31 47.54 -19.58
N THR A 239 -19.01 48.27 -18.72
CA THR A 239 -20.42 48.61 -18.91
C THR A 239 -20.61 49.49 -20.15
N ASN A 240 -19.71 50.44 -20.39
CA ASN A 240 -19.76 51.31 -21.57
C ASN A 240 -19.60 50.52 -22.88
N ILE A 241 -18.64 49.60 -22.98
CA ILE A 241 -18.49 48.75 -24.18
C ILE A 241 -19.66 47.78 -24.35
N PHE A 242 -20.21 47.24 -23.26
CA PHE A 242 -21.39 46.39 -23.29
C PHE A 242 -22.61 47.12 -23.87
N LYS A 243 -22.91 48.31 -23.33
CA LYS A 243 -24.00 49.16 -23.81
C LYS A 243 -23.79 49.61 -25.26
N SER A 244 -22.56 49.94 -25.64
CA SER A 244 -22.20 50.32 -27.02
C SER A 244 -22.44 49.18 -28.01
N LYS A 245 -22.07 47.94 -27.66
CA LYS A 245 -22.23 46.75 -28.53
C LYS A 245 -23.70 46.33 -28.68
N ILE A 246 -24.55 46.54 -27.68
CA ILE A 246 -26.00 46.32 -27.80
C ILE A 246 -26.59 47.24 -28.89
N ALA A 247 -26.09 48.48 -28.99
CA ALA A 247 -26.46 49.48 -30.01
C ALA A 247 -27.98 49.71 -30.11
N ALA A 248 -28.70 49.64 -28.99
CA ALA A 248 -30.14 49.86 -28.97
C ALA A 248 -30.46 51.33 -29.33
N PRO A 249 -31.44 51.62 -30.20
CA PRO A 249 -31.80 52.99 -30.61
C PRO A 249 -32.45 53.84 -29.50
N MET A 250 -32.56 53.33 -28.26
CA MET A 250 -33.08 54.05 -27.10
C MET A 250 -31.94 54.74 -26.34
N SER A 251 -32.18 55.94 -25.82
CA SER A 251 -31.19 56.76 -25.09
C SER A 251 -30.73 56.18 -23.74
N ASN A 252 -31.27 55.05 -23.28
CA ASN A 252 -30.75 54.32 -22.14
C ASN A 252 -31.09 52.80 -22.26
N PRO A 253 -30.12 51.92 -22.56
CA PRO A 253 -30.34 50.48 -22.37
C PRO A 253 -30.57 50.27 -20.87
N GLY A 254 -31.67 49.61 -20.49
CA GLY A 254 -32.09 49.49 -19.09
C GLY A 254 -30.98 49.00 -18.14
N THR A 255 -31.20 49.19 -16.83
CA THR A 255 -30.21 48.91 -15.78
C THR A 255 -29.47 47.59 -15.98
N VAL A 256 -28.14 47.66 -15.98
CA VAL A 256 -27.28 46.49 -16.11
C VAL A 256 -27.09 45.84 -14.75
N THR A 257 -27.36 44.55 -14.68
CA THR A 257 -27.02 43.72 -13.52
C THR A 257 -25.62 43.14 -13.71
N VAL A 258 -24.79 43.26 -12.69
CA VAL A 258 -23.38 42.89 -12.70
C VAL A 258 -23.11 41.86 -11.61
N ALA A 259 -22.42 40.77 -11.96
CA ALA A 259 -21.74 39.90 -11.00
C ALA A 259 -20.23 40.09 -11.12
N VAL A 260 -19.53 40.20 -9.99
CA VAL A 260 -18.09 40.44 -9.94
C VAL A 260 -17.44 39.35 -9.10
N ARG A 261 -16.30 38.83 -9.55
CA ARG A 261 -15.46 37.92 -8.76
C ARG A 261 -13.99 38.32 -8.89
N PHE A 262 -13.37 38.65 -7.76
CA PHE A 262 -11.94 38.92 -7.67
C PHE A 262 -11.25 37.75 -7.00
N THR A 263 -10.17 37.26 -7.58
CA THR A 263 -9.37 36.15 -7.04
C THR A 263 -8.02 36.66 -6.55
N TYR A 264 -7.73 36.40 -5.29
CA TYR A 264 -6.46 36.70 -4.63
C TYR A 264 -5.67 35.40 -4.44
N ALA A 265 -4.37 35.43 -4.67
CA ALA A 265 -3.48 34.28 -4.53
C ALA A 265 -2.53 34.49 -3.35
N LEU A 266 -2.45 33.50 -2.47
CA LEU A 266 -1.48 33.42 -1.39
C LEU A 266 -0.53 32.27 -1.68
N GLU A 267 0.70 32.61 -2.09
CA GLU A 267 1.77 31.64 -2.37
C GLU A 267 2.72 31.48 -1.17
N ASP A 268 2.93 32.55 -0.41
CA ASP A 268 3.84 32.57 0.73
C ASP A 268 3.09 32.42 2.06
N TRP A 269 3.40 31.36 2.79
CA TRP A 269 2.78 30.99 4.06
C TRP A 269 3.67 31.39 5.24
N THR A 270 4.08 32.66 5.31
CA THR A 270 5.12 33.17 6.23
C THR A 270 4.99 32.82 7.71
N GLN A 271 3.80 32.45 8.18
CA GLN A 271 3.55 31.98 9.55
C GLN A 271 3.83 30.49 9.77
N TYR A 272 4.18 29.76 8.72
CA TYR A 272 4.32 28.31 8.70
C TYR A 272 5.58 27.90 7.93
N ALA A 273 6.51 27.25 8.64
CA ALA A 273 7.56 26.48 8.01
C ALA A 273 7.08 25.04 7.88
N TRP A 274 7.06 24.48 6.68
CA TRP A 274 6.76 23.06 6.46
C TRP A 274 7.73 22.22 7.29
N PRO A 275 7.27 21.59 8.39
CA PRO A 275 8.12 20.70 9.13
C PRO A 275 8.17 19.42 8.31
N LEU A 276 9.32 19.13 7.72
CA LEU A 276 9.60 17.74 7.39
C LEU A 276 9.43 16.96 8.70
N GLN A 277 8.43 16.09 8.76
CA GLN A 277 8.24 15.16 9.87
C GLN A 277 9.34 14.11 9.79
N PHE A 278 10.59 14.53 10.01
CA PHE A 278 11.68 13.61 10.28
C PHE A 278 11.36 12.95 11.62
N PRO A 279 11.17 11.62 11.68
CA PRO A 279 11.14 10.92 12.95
C PRO A 279 12.50 11.15 13.62
N ASP A 280 12.45 11.75 14.81
CA ASP A 280 13.51 11.87 15.81
C ASP A 280 14.76 12.67 15.40
N VAL A 281 14.65 13.99 15.55
CA VAL A 281 15.78 14.93 15.47
C VAL A 281 16.35 15.17 16.86
N GLU A 282 17.33 14.36 17.25
CA GLU A 282 18.56 14.89 17.85
C GLU A 282 19.82 14.50 17.05
N GLU A 283 19.78 13.48 16.18
CA GLU A 283 21.00 12.97 15.50
C GLU A 283 21.17 13.37 14.01
N SER A 284 20.11 13.73 13.29
CA SER A 284 20.20 13.96 11.83
C SER A 284 20.95 15.24 11.40
N PHE A 285 21.17 16.20 12.30
CA PHE A 285 21.91 17.45 11.98
C PHE A 285 23.43 17.33 12.18
N LEU A 286 23.94 16.18 12.62
CA LEU A 286 25.36 15.99 12.94
C LEU A 286 26.14 15.12 11.94
N SER A 287 25.49 14.40 11.02
CA SER A 287 26.18 13.61 10.00
C SER A 287 26.04 14.21 8.60
N GLU A 288 27.16 14.39 7.89
CA GLU A 288 27.19 14.76 6.47
C GLU A 288 26.59 13.65 5.55
N GLU A 289 26.11 12.53 6.11
CA GLU A 289 25.83 11.28 5.40
C GLU A 289 24.34 10.92 5.22
N GLY A 290 23.36 11.71 5.71
CA GLY A 290 21.93 11.48 5.46
C GLY A 290 21.12 10.90 6.63
N TYR A 291 19.92 10.36 6.36
CA TYR A 291 19.00 9.82 7.38
C TYR A 291 19.53 8.51 7.99
N THR A 292 19.89 8.53 9.27
CA THR A 292 20.55 7.42 9.97
C THR A 292 19.65 6.63 10.94
N SER A 293 18.37 7.00 11.09
CA SER A 293 17.48 6.27 12.00
C SER A 293 16.94 4.98 11.37
N PHE A 294 17.44 3.84 11.84
CA PHE A 294 16.95 2.51 11.42
C PHE A 294 15.70 2.06 12.20
N GLN A 295 15.20 2.89 13.12
CA GLN A 295 14.10 2.54 14.01
C GLN A 295 12.73 2.61 13.33
N SER A 296 12.56 3.46 12.33
CA SER A 296 11.29 3.64 11.62
C SER A 296 11.51 3.98 10.14
N LEU A 297 10.47 3.79 9.33
CA LEU A 297 10.49 4.23 7.93
C LEU A 297 10.26 5.76 7.86
N PRO A 298 10.97 6.48 6.96
CA PRO A 298 10.77 7.90 6.78
C PRO A 298 9.37 8.17 6.23
N PHE A 299 8.82 9.34 6.55
CA PHE A 299 7.44 9.69 6.19
C PHE A 299 7.30 11.17 5.91
N GLY A 300 6.44 11.51 4.96
CA GLY A 300 6.02 12.87 4.66
C GLY A 300 6.46 13.34 3.28
N ALA A 301 6.04 14.55 2.93
CA ALA A 301 6.42 15.15 1.66
C ALA A 301 7.76 15.90 1.78
N ALA A 302 8.60 15.76 0.76
CA ALA A 302 9.90 16.44 0.69
C ALA A 302 9.79 17.98 0.70
N ALA A 303 8.63 18.50 0.27
CA ALA A 303 8.29 19.92 0.29
C ALA A 303 6.82 20.10 0.67
N ASP A 304 6.39 21.33 0.94
CA ASP A 304 5.01 21.63 1.31
C ASP A 304 4.02 21.19 0.21
N PRO A 305 3.04 20.32 0.52
CA PRO A 305 2.05 19.86 -0.44
C PRO A 305 1.13 20.94 -1.01
N ILE A 306 1.00 22.06 -0.32
CA ILE A 306 0.07 23.11 -0.66
C ILE A 306 0.84 24.30 -1.25
N GLY A 307 0.74 24.48 -2.56
CA GLY A 307 1.44 25.55 -3.27
C GLY A 307 0.76 26.91 -3.09
N THR A 308 -0.53 27.01 -3.42
CA THR A 308 -1.24 28.30 -3.41
C THR A 308 -2.63 28.16 -2.81
N LEU A 309 -3.02 29.10 -1.96
CA LEU A 309 -4.41 29.31 -1.56
C LEU A 309 -5.02 30.43 -2.40
N TYR A 310 -6.11 30.14 -3.10
CA TYR A 310 -6.87 31.15 -3.83
C TYR A 310 -8.12 31.52 -3.05
N LEU A 311 -8.29 32.81 -2.79
CA LEU A 311 -9.49 33.39 -2.21
C LEU A 311 -10.30 34.10 -3.31
N SER A 312 -11.54 33.66 -3.53
CA SER A 312 -12.50 34.29 -4.43
C SER A 312 -13.46 35.18 -3.63
N ALA A 313 -13.33 36.50 -3.78
CA ALA A 313 -14.28 37.49 -3.27
C ALA A 313 -15.34 37.77 -4.33
N THR A 314 -16.61 37.46 -4.05
CA THR A 314 -17.70 37.50 -5.04
C THR A 314 -18.83 38.45 -4.63
N TRP A 315 -19.27 39.27 -5.58
CA TRP A 315 -20.51 40.05 -5.55
C TRP A 315 -21.48 39.46 -6.57
N PRO A 316 -22.48 38.66 -6.15
CA PRO A 316 -23.24 37.80 -7.07
C PRO A 316 -24.24 38.56 -7.95
N SER A 317 -24.80 39.68 -7.47
CA SER A 317 -25.74 40.50 -8.24
C SER A 317 -25.78 41.92 -7.68
N LEU A 318 -25.21 42.85 -8.42
CA LEU A 318 -25.24 44.29 -8.18
C LEU A 318 -25.93 44.98 -9.36
N THR A 319 -26.57 46.12 -9.13
CA THR A 319 -26.90 47.01 -10.25
C THR A 319 -25.74 47.97 -10.50
N GLU A 320 -25.61 48.47 -11.73
CA GLU A 320 -24.54 49.41 -12.10
C GLU A 320 -24.48 50.67 -11.23
N ASP A 321 -25.60 51.09 -10.62
CA ASP A 321 -25.68 52.29 -9.78
C ASP A 321 -25.33 52.03 -8.29
N MET A 322 -25.21 50.76 -7.87
CA MET A 322 -24.98 50.40 -6.46
C MET A 322 -23.50 50.43 -6.04
N ILE A 323 -22.58 50.47 -7.00
CA ILE A 323 -21.15 50.36 -6.73
C ILE A 323 -20.36 51.30 -7.63
N VAL A 324 -19.32 51.94 -7.09
CA VAL A 324 -18.42 52.78 -7.88
C VAL A 324 -17.14 51.99 -8.14
N ASP A 325 -16.83 51.75 -9.41
CA ASP A 325 -15.57 51.15 -9.86
C ASP A 325 -15.09 51.79 -11.16
N ASN A 326 -14.14 52.71 -11.02
CA ASN A 326 -13.53 53.47 -12.10
C ASN A 326 -11.99 53.50 -11.96
N ASP A 327 -11.32 54.31 -12.78
CA ASP A 327 -9.87 54.44 -12.79
C ASP A 327 -9.28 55.16 -11.56
N VAL A 328 -10.11 55.89 -10.80
CA VAL A 328 -9.70 56.67 -9.62
C VAL A 328 -10.08 55.98 -8.30
N TYR A 329 -11.24 55.33 -8.25
CA TYR A 329 -11.83 54.79 -7.03
C TYR A 329 -12.61 53.49 -7.29
N SER A 330 -12.52 52.56 -6.34
CA SER A 330 -13.20 51.27 -6.41
C SER A 330 -13.74 50.84 -5.04
N ASP A 331 -15.02 50.53 -4.98
CA ASP A 331 -15.71 49.90 -3.85
C ASP A 331 -15.55 48.36 -3.83
N LEU A 332 -14.76 47.78 -4.74
CA LEU A 332 -14.60 46.34 -4.89
C LEU A 332 -13.42 45.79 -4.08
N GLY A 333 -13.41 46.05 -2.77
CA GLY A 333 -12.42 45.50 -1.84
C GLY A 333 -12.75 44.09 -1.33
N ALA A 334 -11.73 43.25 -1.09
CA ALA A 334 -11.92 41.87 -0.61
C ALA A 334 -12.81 41.79 0.65
N LEU A 335 -12.60 42.68 1.62
CA LEU A 335 -13.35 42.72 2.90
C LEU A 335 -14.80 43.22 2.76
N GLN A 336 -15.14 43.86 1.63
CA GLN A 336 -16.49 44.38 1.36
C GLN A 336 -17.33 43.34 0.60
N ALA A 337 -16.73 42.26 0.11
CA ALA A 337 -17.44 41.23 -0.64
C ALA A 337 -18.43 40.46 0.24
N PRO A 338 -19.68 40.24 -0.23
CA PRO A 338 -20.70 39.53 0.53
C PRO A 338 -20.44 38.02 0.63
N GLN A 339 -19.69 37.46 -0.32
CA GLN A 339 -19.43 36.02 -0.41
C GLN A 339 -17.94 35.76 -0.63
N TRP A 340 -17.38 34.84 0.16
CA TRP A 340 -16.03 34.31 -0.05
C TRP A 340 -16.09 32.82 -0.33
N SER A 341 -15.22 32.36 -1.22
CA SER A 341 -14.92 30.95 -1.42
C SER A 341 -13.42 30.75 -1.57
N SER A 342 -12.94 29.55 -1.24
CA SER A 342 -11.52 29.23 -1.28
C SER A 342 -11.26 27.94 -2.04
N ARG A 343 -10.11 27.89 -2.71
CA ARG A 343 -9.59 26.68 -3.34
C ARG A 343 -8.08 26.62 -3.15
N ILE A 344 -7.56 25.40 -3.12
CA ILE A 344 -6.12 25.16 -3.01
C ILE A 344 -5.57 24.62 -4.32
N ASN A 345 -4.33 24.99 -4.62
CA ASN A 345 -3.53 24.35 -5.64
C ASN A 345 -2.41 23.56 -4.97
N THR A 346 -2.41 22.25 -5.17
CA THR A 346 -1.36 21.37 -4.65
C THR A 346 -0.21 21.30 -5.65
N VAL A 347 1.02 21.21 -5.15
CA VAL A 347 2.21 21.07 -6.01
C VAL A 347 2.11 19.77 -6.82
N GLN A 348 2.39 19.86 -8.13
CA GLN A 348 2.36 18.71 -9.03
C GLN A 348 3.64 17.85 -8.86
N ASN A 349 3.53 16.54 -9.05
CA ASN A 349 4.65 15.59 -8.95
C ASN A 349 5.39 15.61 -7.60
N MET A 350 4.63 15.75 -6.52
CA MET A 350 5.19 15.67 -5.18
C MET A 350 5.77 14.30 -4.88
N GLN A 351 6.98 14.29 -4.32
CA GLN A 351 7.68 13.10 -3.82
C GLN A 351 7.36 12.89 -2.34
N GLY A 352 6.90 11.67 -2.02
CA GLY A 352 6.68 11.21 -0.66
C GLY A 352 7.85 10.32 -0.23
N LEU A 353 8.36 10.54 0.98
CA LEU A 353 9.53 9.84 1.48
C LEU A 353 9.26 8.33 1.64
N LEU A 354 8.17 7.96 2.31
CA LEU A 354 7.78 6.57 2.50
C LEU A 354 7.55 5.89 1.15
N GLY A 355 6.77 6.54 0.28
CA GLY A 355 6.47 6.05 -1.06
C GLY A 355 7.73 5.78 -1.88
N ASP A 356 8.67 6.72 -1.90
CA ASP A 356 9.91 6.59 -2.68
C ASP A 356 10.82 5.47 -2.14
N TYR A 357 10.94 5.35 -0.82
CA TYR A 357 11.73 4.28 -0.20
C TYR A 357 11.15 2.90 -0.54
N LEU A 358 9.83 2.75 -0.43
CA LEU A 358 9.13 1.51 -0.77
C LEU A 358 9.20 1.17 -2.26
N ILE A 359 8.98 2.15 -3.14
CA ILE A 359 9.09 1.96 -4.59
C ILE A 359 10.52 1.54 -4.95
N SER A 360 11.53 2.17 -4.34
CA SER A 360 12.93 1.79 -4.52
C SER A 360 13.21 0.37 -4.03
N PHE A 361 12.66 -0.02 -2.88
CA PHE A 361 12.86 -1.35 -2.29
C PHE A 361 12.21 -2.46 -3.13
N VAL A 362 10.96 -2.28 -3.58
CA VAL A 362 10.27 -3.27 -4.43
C VAL A 362 10.96 -3.46 -5.78
N LYS A 363 11.59 -2.41 -6.34
CA LYS A 363 12.36 -2.52 -7.58
C LYS A 363 13.51 -3.52 -7.48
N LEU A 364 14.08 -3.74 -6.29
CA LEU A 364 15.16 -4.70 -6.08
C LEU A 364 14.73 -6.15 -6.36
N CYS A 365 13.44 -6.48 -6.21
CA CYS A 365 12.92 -7.82 -6.49
C CYS A 365 13.09 -8.25 -7.95
N HIS A 366 13.29 -7.30 -8.87
CA HIS A 366 13.49 -7.59 -10.29
C HIS A 366 14.96 -7.83 -10.66
N ASN A 367 15.91 -7.59 -9.76
CA ASN A 367 17.31 -7.91 -10.00
C ASN A 367 17.52 -9.43 -9.86
N ARG A 368 18.43 -10.00 -10.65
CA ARG A 368 18.78 -11.44 -10.65
C ARG A 368 20.23 -11.72 -10.27
N GLU A 369 21.00 -10.69 -9.93
CA GLU A 369 22.40 -10.79 -9.56
C GLU A 369 22.58 -11.57 -8.26
N THR A 370 23.60 -12.43 -8.22
CA THR A 370 23.97 -13.18 -7.00
C THR A 370 24.84 -12.32 -6.08
N LEU A 371 24.99 -12.77 -4.83
CA LEU A 371 25.85 -12.09 -3.86
C LEU A 371 27.31 -11.99 -4.35
N ASP A 372 27.84 -13.06 -4.96
CA ASP A 372 29.18 -13.08 -5.57
C ASP A 372 29.32 -12.11 -6.75
N GLN A 373 28.25 -11.91 -7.53
CA GLN A 373 28.28 -10.97 -8.65
C GLN A 373 28.30 -9.51 -8.16
N LEU A 374 27.68 -9.23 -7.01
CA LEU A 374 27.59 -7.89 -6.43
C LEU A 374 28.81 -7.52 -5.58
N LEU A 375 29.36 -8.47 -4.82
CA LEU A 375 30.44 -8.26 -3.84
C LEU A 375 31.78 -8.89 -4.25
N GLY A 376 31.84 -9.63 -5.36
CA GLY A 376 33.02 -10.36 -5.82
C GLY A 376 33.11 -11.78 -5.26
N LYS A 377 33.85 -12.66 -5.96
CA LYS A 377 34.08 -14.07 -5.57
C LYS A 377 34.97 -14.17 -4.32
N MET A 378 34.40 -13.95 -3.13
CA MET A 378 35.00 -14.32 -1.84
C MET A 378 33.95 -14.63 -0.76
N ALA A 379 32.65 -14.66 -1.08
CA ALA A 379 31.61 -14.65 -0.05
C ALA A 379 31.38 -16.00 0.66
N PHE A 380 31.81 -17.13 0.07
CA PHE A 380 31.55 -18.47 0.62
C PHE A 380 32.60 -19.53 0.21
N GLU A 381 33.84 -19.16 -0.15
CA GLU A 381 34.88 -20.20 -0.27
C GLU A 381 35.20 -20.72 1.13
N ASP A 382 34.71 -21.93 1.42
CA ASP A 382 34.92 -22.65 2.67
C ASP A 382 36.42 -22.71 2.98
N GLU A 383 36.79 -22.38 4.22
CA GLU A 383 38.17 -22.49 4.71
C GLU A 383 38.77 -23.91 4.52
N ASP A 384 37.92 -24.92 4.29
CA ASP A 384 38.28 -26.32 4.18
C ASP A 384 39.06 -26.66 2.90
N GLU A 385 38.76 -26.08 1.72
CA GLU A 385 39.51 -26.41 0.50
C GLU A 385 40.93 -25.81 0.51
N GLU A 386 41.09 -24.55 0.95
CA GLU A 386 42.41 -23.93 1.05
C GLU A 386 43.25 -24.51 2.20
N GLN A 387 42.64 -24.89 3.33
CA GLN A 387 43.36 -25.59 4.41
C GLN A 387 43.80 -26.98 3.96
N THR A 388 42.97 -27.73 3.22
CA THR A 388 43.34 -29.07 2.74
C THR A 388 44.47 -29.00 1.70
N GLU A 389 44.45 -28.02 0.79
CA GLU A 389 45.56 -27.81 -0.15
C GLU A 389 46.85 -27.34 0.55
N GLN A 390 46.75 -26.47 1.56
CA GLN A 390 47.91 -26.03 2.35
C GLN A 390 48.48 -27.14 3.23
N ILE A 391 47.65 -28.03 3.78
CA ILE A 391 48.07 -29.22 4.52
C ILE A 391 48.75 -30.21 3.56
N THR A 392 48.20 -30.41 2.36
CA THR A 392 48.79 -31.29 1.34
C THR A 392 50.13 -30.75 0.84
N GLN A 393 50.26 -29.44 0.64
CA GLN A 393 51.52 -28.77 0.31
C GLN A 393 52.52 -28.74 1.47
N ALA A 394 52.06 -28.69 2.72
CA ALA A 394 52.91 -28.77 3.91
C ALA A 394 53.45 -30.19 4.14
N LEU A 395 52.64 -31.22 3.87
CA LEU A 395 53.03 -32.63 3.91
C LEU A 395 54.00 -33.01 2.77
N GLN A 396 53.84 -32.41 1.58
CA GLN A 396 54.83 -32.52 0.49
C GLN A 396 56.16 -31.84 0.81
N LYS A 397 56.16 -30.75 1.60
CA LYS A 397 57.40 -30.10 2.08
C LYS A 397 58.09 -30.84 3.22
N LEU A 398 57.37 -31.70 3.93
CA LEU A 398 57.90 -32.58 4.98
C LEU A 398 58.57 -33.86 4.43
N THR A 399 58.35 -34.18 3.15
CA THR A 399 58.89 -35.37 2.48
C THR A 399 60.13 -35.10 1.64
N ASP A 400 60.62 -33.85 1.60
CA ASP A 400 61.81 -33.45 0.81
C ASP A 400 63.11 -33.53 1.66
N PRO A 401 64.14 -34.34 1.32
CA PRO A 401 65.26 -34.67 2.23
C PRO A 401 66.33 -33.58 2.45
N GLY A 402 66.01 -32.29 2.30
CA GLY A 402 67.03 -31.30 1.93
C GLY A 402 66.94 -29.88 2.50
N ARG A 403 66.56 -29.65 3.77
CA ARG A 403 67.03 -28.50 4.58
C ARG A 403 66.38 -28.46 5.97
N VAL A 404 67.17 -28.67 7.02
CA VAL A 404 66.75 -28.48 8.41
C VAL A 404 67.10 -27.06 8.85
N GLN A 405 66.10 -26.18 8.93
CA GLN A 405 66.07 -25.04 9.86
C GLN A 405 64.62 -24.81 10.30
N PHE A 406 64.32 -25.11 11.57
CA PHE A 406 63.00 -24.93 12.18
C PHE A 406 62.76 -23.46 12.56
N PRO A 407 61.77 -22.76 11.99
CA PRO A 407 61.28 -21.50 12.56
C PRO A 407 60.42 -21.82 13.79
N GLY A 408 60.61 -21.10 14.88
CA GLY A 408 59.87 -21.30 16.13
C GLY A 408 58.38 -21.02 15.97
N ILE A 409 57.56 -21.91 16.52
CA ILE A 409 56.08 -21.96 16.49
C ILE A 409 55.43 -20.61 16.89
N SER A 410 56.11 -19.78 17.68
CA SER A 410 55.65 -18.44 18.07
C SER A 410 55.62 -17.41 16.93
N SER A 411 56.42 -17.57 15.88
CA SER A 411 56.47 -16.62 14.74
C SER A 411 55.34 -16.87 13.73
N VAL A 412 54.88 -18.11 13.64
CA VAL A 412 53.79 -18.53 12.73
C VAL A 412 52.44 -18.18 13.34
N VAL A 413 52.27 -18.38 14.66
CA VAL A 413 51.01 -18.07 15.37
C VAL A 413 50.77 -16.57 15.53
N ASN A 414 51.83 -15.76 15.69
CA ASN A 414 51.68 -14.30 15.74
C ASN A 414 51.43 -13.68 14.37
N SER A 415 51.98 -14.26 13.28
CA SER A 415 51.64 -13.85 11.91
C SER A 415 50.22 -14.28 11.51
N ALA A 416 49.70 -15.39 12.04
CA ALA A 416 48.31 -15.81 11.81
C ALA A 416 47.31 -14.88 12.51
N LYS A 417 47.56 -14.51 13.78
CA LYS A 417 46.68 -13.58 14.52
C LYS A 417 46.71 -12.13 14.02
N THR A 418 47.81 -11.68 13.41
CA THR A 418 47.86 -10.35 12.75
C THR A 418 47.48 -10.38 11.27
N ARG A 419 47.44 -11.55 10.60
CA ARG A 419 46.89 -11.67 9.22
C ARG A 419 45.39 -11.89 9.18
N MET A 420 44.80 -12.53 10.21
CA MET A 420 43.35 -12.73 10.32
C MET A 420 42.54 -11.45 10.58
N ARG A 421 43.18 -10.34 10.99
CA ARG A 421 42.51 -9.04 11.11
C ARG A 421 42.75 -8.10 9.92
N THR A 422 43.51 -8.50 8.88
CA THR A 422 43.98 -7.53 7.86
C THR A 422 44.10 -8.06 6.42
N ARG A 423 43.58 -9.24 6.09
CA ARG A 423 43.37 -9.74 4.69
C ARG A 423 42.14 -10.65 4.73
N GLN A 424 41.00 -10.41 4.09
CA GLN A 424 40.73 -9.95 2.72
C GLN A 424 39.54 -8.96 2.69
N ARG A 425 39.75 -7.70 2.27
CA ARG A 425 38.70 -6.84 1.70
C ARG A 425 39.27 -6.20 0.44
N PRO A 426 38.83 -6.62 -0.76
CA PRO A 426 38.97 -5.76 -1.93
C PRO A 426 37.69 -5.72 -2.76
N VAL A 427 36.61 -5.21 -2.15
CA VAL A 427 35.64 -4.33 -2.80
C VAL A 427 35.46 -3.18 -1.82
N ASP A 428 35.60 -1.93 -2.28
CA ASP A 428 35.33 -0.77 -1.42
C ASP A 428 33.90 -0.93 -0.87
N PRO A 429 33.72 -1.02 0.46
CA PRO A 429 32.40 -1.28 1.02
C PRO A 429 31.44 -0.17 0.57
N PRO A 430 30.19 -0.52 0.23
CA PRO A 430 29.24 0.43 -0.37
C PRO A 430 28.85 1.58 0.58
N PHE A 431 29.24 1.51 1.85
CA PHE A 431 29.05 2.54 2.89
C PHE A 431 30.13 2.41 3.99
N SER A 432 30.19 3.39 4.89
CA SER A 432 31.21 3.49 5.94
C SER A 432 31.16 2.30 6.93
N SER A 433 32.31 1.95 7.51
CA SER A 433 32.35 0.87 8.52
C SER A 433 31.65 1.27 9.82
N ASP A 434 31.58 2.57 10.12
CA ASP A 434 30.86 3.09 11.27
C ASP A 434 29.34 2.84 11.11
N LEU A 435 28.78 3.17 9.94
CA LEU A 435 27.38 2.90 9.63
C LEU A 435 27.05 1.39 9.68
N LEU A 436 27.96 0.51 9.23
CA LEU A 436 27.77 -0.94 9.38
C LEU A 436 27.67 -1.34 10.85
N ASN A 437 28.55 -0.81 11.70
CA ASN A 437 28.54 -1.12 13.12
C ASN A 437 27.25 -0.61 13.79
N ASP A 438 26.77 0.57 13.41
CA ASP A 438 25.51 1.13 13.94
C ASP A 438 24.31 0.24 13.58
N ILE A 439 24.25 -0.23 12.32
CA ILE A 439 23.21 -1.17 11.87
C ILE A 439 23.31 -2.49 12.62
N LEU A 440 24.51 -3.06 12.74
CA LEU A 440 24.71 -4.32 13.45
C LEU A 440 24.39 -4.19 14.94
N GLN A 441 24.70 -3.06 15.59
CA GLN A 441 24.33 -2.78 16.97
C GLN A 441 22.81 -2.62 17.13
N PHE A 442 22.13 -2.02 16.15
CA PHE A 442 20.67 -1.94 16.13
C PHE A 442 19.99 -3.32 16.00
N LEU A 443 20.54 -4.19 15.13
CA LEU A 443 20.07 -5.56 14.92
C LEU A 443 20.40 -6.45 16.13
N PHE A 444 21.60 -6.30 16.67
CA PHE A 444 22.21 -7.14 17.70
C PHE A 444 22.68 -6.31 18.90
N PRO A 445 21.75 -5.73 19.68
CA PRO A 445 22.10 -4.87 20.82
C PRO A 445 22.87 -5.61 21.91
N ASP A 446 22.74 -6.94 21.99
CA ASP A 446 23.45 -7.82 22.90
C ASP A 446 24.93 -8.04 22.53
N ALA A 447 25.36 -7.64 21.33
CA ALA A 447 26.75 -7.70 20.90
C ALA A 447 27.57 -6.48 21.35
N ALA A 448 26.91 -5.37 21.74
CA ALA A 448 27.56 -4.25 22.39
C ALA A 448 27.84 -4.62 23.85
N GLY A 449 29.12 -4.65 24.24
CA GLY A 449 29.53 -5.08 25.60
C GLY A 449 28.80 -4.34 26.73
N GLU A 450 28.77 -4.94 27.92
CA GLU A 450 27.97 -4.58 29.12
C GLU A 450 28.14 -3.12 29.66
N ASP A 451 28.85 -2.22 28.99
CA ASP A 451 29.10 -0.83 29.42
C ASP A 451 28.10 0.21 28.86
N VAL A 452 27.03 -0.21 28.19
CA VAL A 452 25.91 0.70 27.87
C VAL A 452 24.82 0.53 28.91
N THR A 453 24.87 1.34 29.96
CA THR A 453 23.71 1.57 30.84
C THR A 453 22.50 1.90 29.95
N PRO A 454 21.37 1.20 30.07
CA PRO A 454 20.15 1.64 29.40
C PRO A 454 19.87 3.07 29.85
N SER A 455 19.91 4.02 28.92
CA SER A 455 19.44 5.38 29.19
C SER A 455 18.06 5.25 29.81
N PRO A 456 17.77 5.87 30.97
CA PRO A 456 16.46 5.78 31.57
C PRO A 456 15.47 6.36 30.57
N ILE A 457 14.58 5.51 30.08
CA ILE A 457 13.34 5.94 29.44
C ILE A 457 12.73 6.91 30.43
N SER A 458 12.61 8.18 30.04
CA SER A 458 11.95 9.18 30.86
C SER A 458 10.50 8.72 31.03
N ASP A 459 10.21 8.15 32.20
CA ASP A 459 8.85 7.89 32.65
C ASP A 459 8.13 9.23 32.77
N ALA A 460 7.54 9.67 31.66
CA ALA A 460 6.46 10.64 31.67
C ALA A 460 5.23 9.95 32.27
N SER A 461 5.22 9.81 33.59
CA SER A 461 4.12 9.27 34.37
C SER A 461 2.92 10.22 34.27
N GLY A 462 2.12 10.04 33.23
CA GLY A 462 0.87 10.79 32.99
C GLY A 462 0.01 10.30 31.81
N THR A 463 0.55 9.51 30.88
CA THR A 463 -0.14 9.13 29.62
C THR A 463 -0.20 7.63 29.32
N SER A 464 0.25 6.75 30.23
CA SER A 464 0.53 5.33 29.90
C SER A 464 -0.68 4.50 29.48
N LEU A 465 -1.87 4.76 30.03
CA LEU A 465 -3.06 3.95 29.75
C LEU A 465 -3.61 4.17 28.33
N SER A 466 -3.60 5.39 27.79
CA SER A 466 -4.12 5.66 26.45
C SER A 466 -3.17 5.16 25.35
N ARG A 467 -1.85 5.27 25.58
CA ARG A 467 -0.82 4.80 24.64
C ARG A 467 -0.75 3.27 24.58
N GLN A 468 -0.94 2.58 25.70
CA GLN A 468 -1.06 1.11 25.71
C GLN A 468 -2.32 0.64 24.97
N THR A 469 -3.47 1.28 25.24
CA THR A 469 -4.74 0.92 24.56
C THR A 469 -4.64 1.13 23.03
N SER A 470 -3.96 2.18 22.56
CA SER A 470 -3.76 2.41 21.11
C SER A 470 -2.81 1.39 20.47
N LEU A 471 -1.74 1.00 21.17
CA LEU A 471 -0.80 -0.01 20.69
C LEU A 471 -1.45 -1.40 20.63
N ASP A 472 -2.29 -1.75 21.60
CA ASP A 472 -3.03 -3.01 21.62
C ASP A 472 -4.04 -3.09 20.44
N LEU A 473 -4.75 -1.99 20.16
CA LEU A 473 -5.67 -1.90 19.01
C LEU A 473 -4.95 -1.98 17.66
N GLN A 474 -3.78 -1.34 17.53
CA GLN A 474 -2.92 -1.47 16.36
C GLN A 474 -2.46 -2.92 16.18
N GLN A 475 -2.00 -3.55 17.27
CA GLN A 475 -1.53 -4.93 17.24
C GLN A 475 -2.65 -5.93 16.86
N GLU A 476 -3.90 -5.70 17.29
CA GLU A 476 -5.06 -6.48 16.86
C GLU A 476 -5.36 -6.31 15.36
N ARG A 477 -5.27 -5.08 14.83
CA ARG A 477 -5.54 -4.78 13.41
C ARG A 477 -4.56 -5.49 12.47
N TYR A 478 -3.27 -5.52 12.83
CA TYR A 478 -2.23 -6.14 12.01
C TYR A 478 -2.00 -7.63 12.31
N ARG A 479 -2.69 -8.21 13.30
CA ARG A 479 -2.57 -9.64 13.68
C ARG A 479 -2.78 -10.63 12.52
N HIS A 480 -3.52 -10.23 11.50
CA HIS A 480 -3.80 -11.07 10.34
C HIS A 480 -2.70 -11.05 9.26
N PHE A 481 -1.71 -10.18 9.38
CA PHE A 481 -0.57 -10.13 8.46
C PHE A 481 0.35 -11.31 8.70
N LYS A 482 0.82 -11.92 7.61
CA LYS A 482 1.82 -12.97 7.64
C LYS A 482 3.22 -12.36 7.50
N ALA A 483 3.58 -11.56 8.49
CA ALA A 483 4.81 -10.77 8.54
C ALA A 483 5.62 -11.15 9.80
N ALA A 484 6.45 -10.24 10.31
CA ALA A 484 7.19 -10.45 11.56
C ALA A 484 6.60 -9.55 12.67
N PRO A 485 6.62 -9.98 13.94
CA PRO A 485 6.18 -9.13 15.06
C PRO A 485 7.00 -7.83 15.12
N GLY A 486 6.34 -6.73 15.49
CA GLY A 486 6.99 -5.42 15.69
C GLY A 486 8.16 -5.52 16.66
N GLY A 487 9.28 -4.90 16.32
CA GLY A 487 10.52 -4.92 17.13
C GLY A 487 11.34 -6.21 17.10
N SER A 488 10.87 -7.27 16.41
CA SER A 488 11.67 -8.50 16.21
C SER A 488 12.89 -8.26 15.31
N LEU A 489 13.89 -9.15 15.36
CA LEU A 489 15.08 -9.07 14.50
C LEU A 489 14.72 -8.99 13.00
N THR A 490 13.72 -9.76 12.55
CA THR A 490 13.25 -9.71 11.16
C THR A 490 12.61 -8.37 10.80
N TYR A 491 11.84 -7.77 11.72
CA TYR A 491 11.26 -6.43 11.53
C TYR A 491 12.35 -5.36 11.40
N LYS A 492 13.31 -5.38 12.34
CA LYS A 492 14.45 -4.46 12.32
C LYS A 492 15.28 -4.60 11.04
N LEU A 493 15.56 -5.83 10.60
CA LEU A 493 16.28 -6.10 9.36
C LEU A 493 15.52 -5.54 8.14
N ALA A 494 14.20 -5.72 8.09
CA ALA A 494 13.35 -5.24 7.01
C ALA A 494 13.41 -3.71 6.87
N VAL A 495 13.24 -2.99 7.99
CA VAL A 495 13.31 -1.52 8.02
C VAL A 495 14.72 -1.04 7.67
N ALA A 496 15.76 -1.64 8.28
CA ALA A 496 17.15 -1.27 8.04
C ALA A 496 17.55 -1.46 6.57
N MET A 497 17.19 -2.59 5.94
CA MET A 497 17.46 -2.81 4.51
C MET A 497 16.71 -1.85 3.59
N CYS A 498 15.46 -1.50 3.92
CA CYS A 498 14.68 -0.54 3.16
C CYS A 498 15.30 0.87 3.20
N VAL A 499 15.70 1.31 4.40
CA VAL A 499 16.38 2.58 4.62
C VAL A 499 17.75 2.59 3.93
N LEU A 500 18.55 1.56 4.15
CA LEU A 500 19.89 1.42 3.57
C LEU A 500 19.83 1.46 2.04
N ASN A 501 18.91 0.73 1.40
CA ASN A 501 18.78 0.75 -0.06
C ASN A 501 18.59 2.16 -0.63
N SER A 502 17.74 2.97 0.01
CA SER A 502 17.37 4.28 -0.53
C SER A 502 18.34 5.38 -0.13
N ALA A 503 18.94 5.29 1.07
CA ALA A 503 19.84 6.30 1.61
C ALA A 503 21.33 6.01 1.33
N HIS A 504 21.75 4.75 1.23
CA HIS A 504 23.17 4.38 1.19
C HIS A 504 23.43 3.18 0.24
N GLY A 505 23.97 3.44 -0.95
CA GLY A 505 24.62 2.41 -1.79
C GLY A 505 23.71 1.39 -2.50
N GLY A 506 22.38 1.48 -2.36
CA GLY A 506 21.42 0.69 -3.15
C GLY A 506 21.52 -0.82 -2.94
N LEU A 507 21.30 -1.59 -4.01
CA LEU A 507 21.31 -3.06 -3.94
C LEU A 507 22.63 -3.64 -3.41
N LYS A 508 23.78 -3.01 -3.73
CA LYS A 508 25.08 -3.47 -3.23
C LYS A 508 25.17 -3.38 -1.72
N ALA A 509 24.61 -2.32 -1.13
CA ALA A 509 24.56 -2.16 0.31
C ALA A 509 23.65 -3.19 0.98
N VAL A 510 22.48 -3.47 0.38
CA VAL A 510 21.59 -4.55 0.84
C VAL A 510 22.28 -5.91 0.79
N ALA A 511 23.00 -6.20 -0.31
CA ALA A 511 23.76 -7.44 -0.44
C ALA A 511 24.88 -7.54 0.61
N TYR A 512 25.60 -6.43 0.85
CA TYR A 512 26.67 -6.38 1.84
C TYR A 512 26.15 -6.59 3.26
N LEU A 513 25.05 -5.92 3.64
CA LEU A 513 24.40 -6.15 4.93
C LEU A 513 23.87 -7.58 5.07
N TRP A 514 23.29 -8.17 4.02
CA TRP A 514 22.82 -9.56 4.05
C TRP A 514 23.97 -10.54 4.29
N HIS A 515 25.12 -10.32 3.64
CA HIS A 515 26.31 -11.13 3.84
C HIS A 515 26.78 -11.12 5.30
N GLU A 516 26.96 -9.93 5.88
CA GLU A 516 27.37 -9.77 7.29
C GLU A 516 26.31 -10.37 8.25
N PHE A 517 25.01 -10.23 7.93
CA PHE A 517 23.94 -10.84 8.70
C PHE A 517 24.03 -12.38 8.71
N VAL A 518 24.30 -13.02 7.56
CA VAL A 518 24.44 -14.49 7.47
C VAL A 518 25.67 -14.98 8.23
N LEU A 519 26.79 -14.27 8.15
CA LEU A 519 27.99 -14.57 8.94
C LEU A 519 27.71 -14.50 10.45
N GLU A 520 26.99 -13.48 10.89
CA GLU A 520 26.58 -13.35 12.29
C GLU A 520 25.63 -14.49 12.72
N MET A 521 24.70 -14.94 11.86
CA MET A 521 23.85 -16.11 12.17
C MET A 521 24.68 -17.39 12.39
N ARG A 522 25.70 -17.60 11.56
CA ARG A 522 26.64 -18.73 11.70
C ARG A 522 27.44 -18.62 13.00
N TYR A 523 28.02 -17.45 13.27
CA TYR A 523 28.76 -17.17 14.49
C TYR A 523 27.92 -17.44 15.74
N ARG A 524 26.64 -17.03 15.75
CA ARG A 524 25.73 -17.25 16.87
C ARG A 524 25.36 -18.73 17.06
N TRP A 525 25.19 -19.50 15.98
CA TRP A 525 24.98 -20.95 16.05
C TRP A 525 26.18 -21.70 16.66
N GLU A 526 27.39 -21.34 16.24
CA GLU A 526 28.64 -21.95 16.71
C GLU A 526 28.87 -21.66 18.20
N ASN A 527 28.67 -20.40 18.60
CA ASN A 527 28.88 -19.92 19.97
C ASN A 527 27.65 -20.05 20.88
N LYS A 528 26.53 -20.58 20.36
CA LYS A 528 25.29 -20.82 21.11
C LYS A 528 24.68 -19.50 21.64
N TYR A 529 24.78 -18.40 20.91
CA TYR A 529 24.10 -17.15 21.25
C TYR A 529 22.70 -17.14 20.66
N LYS A 530 21.67 -16.85 21.47
CA LYS A 530 20.29 -16.74 20.96
C LYS A 530 20.16 -15.49 20.10
N LEU A 531 19.30 -15.54 19.09
CA LEU A 531 18.93 -14.38 18.28
C LEU A 531 18.02 -13.44 19.09
N PRO A 532 18.32 -12.13 19.17
CA PRO A 532 17.53 -11.17 19.93
C PRO A 532 16.15 -10.98 19.30
N GLY A 533 15.11 -10.83 20.12
CA GLY A 533 13.74 -10.59 19.63
C GLY A 533 13.12 -11.74 18.82
N ILE A 534 13.70 -12.94 18.85
CA ILE A 534 13.16 -14.16 18.24
C ILE A 534 12.87 -15.19 19.33
N SER A 535 11.67 -15.78 19.35
CA SER A 535 11.30 -16.82 20.31
C SER A 535 12.03 -18.15 20.06
N GLY A 536 12.38 -18.89 21.13
CA GLY A 536 12.91 -20.26 21.04
C GLY A 536 11.88 -21.38 20.86
N ASN A 537 10.59 -21.02 20.83
CA ASN A 537 9.49 -21.97 20.64
C ASN A 537 9.42 -22.48 19.20
N ALA A 538 8.52 -23.46 18.95
CA ALA A 538 8.23 -23.92 17.61
C ALA A 538 7.89 -22.77 16.66
N PRO A 539 8.30 -22.83 15.38
CA PRO A 539 8.05 -21.77 14.41
C PRO A 539 6.56 -21.40 14.32
N ASN A 540 6.28 -20.10 14.26
CA ASN A 540 4.92 -19.59 14.21
C ASN A 540 4.43 -19.46 12.76
N MET A 541 3.47 -20.31 12.38
CA MET A 541 2.88 -20.33 11.03
C MET A 541 2.15 -19.03 10.63
N ALA A 542 1.81 -18.18 11.60
CA ALA A 542 1.26 -16.85 11.33
C ALA A 542 2.33 -15.83 10.89
N CYS A 543 3.63 -16.14 11.03
CA CYS A 543 4.71 -15.24 10.63
C CYS A 543 5.23 -15.55 9.22
N CYS A 544 5.97 -14.61 8.63
CA CYS A 544 6.66 -14.82 7.35
C CYS A 544 7.73 -15.92 7.43
N LEU A 545 8.03 -16.57 6.30
CA LEU A 545 8.94 -17.72 6.25
C LEU A 545 10.34 -17.41 6.81
N LEU A 546 10.90 -16.24 6.48
CA LEU A 546 12.22 -15.85 6.99
C LEU A 546 12.23 -15.77 8.53
N HIS A 547 11.17 -15.23 9.13
CA HIS A 547 11.04 -15.22 10.59
C HIS A 547 10.93 -16.63 11.17
N GLN A 548 10.16 -17.52 10.52
CA GLN A 548 10.06 -18.92 10.92
C GLN A 548 11.40 -19.67 10.86
N LYS A 549 12.24 -19.39 9.85
CA LYS A 549 13.59 -19.95 9.74
C LYS A 549 14.50 -19.48 10.88
N LEU A 550 14.43 -18.21 11.26
CA LEU A 550 15.17 -17.69 12.42
C LEU A 550 14.65 -18.28 13.74
N GLN A 551 13.34 -18.51 13.89
CA GLN A 551 12.77 -19.24 15.02
C GLN A 551 13.29 -20.68 15.08
N MET A 552 13.36 -21.37 13.93
CA MET A 552 13.95 -22.70 13.85
C MET A 552 15.42 -22.71 14.30
N LEU A 553 16.21 -21.71 13.90
CA LEU A 553 17.61 -21.60 14.34
C LEU A 553 17.70 -21.42 15.86
N ASN A 554 16.89 -20.56 16.46
CA ASN A 554 16.84 -20.40 17.92
C ASN A 554 16.41 -21.69 18.64
N CYS A 555 15.44 -22.42 18.09
CA CYS A 555 15.03 -23.73 18.62
C CYS A 555 16.19 -24.74 18.58
N CYS A 556 16.97 -24.76 17.49
CA CYS A 556 18.17 -25.60 17.39
C CYS A 556 19.20 -25.21 18.45
N ILE A 557 19.45 -23.91 18.65
CA ILE A 557 20.43 -23.41 19.64
C ILE A 557 20.04 -23.84 21.06
N GLU A 558 18.76 -23.72 21.40
CA GLU A 558 18.24 -24.16 22.70
C GLU A 558 18.38 -25.67 22.92
N ARG A 559 18.08 -26.47 21.89
CA ARG A 559 18.24 -27.93 21.95
C ARG A 559 19.71 -28.36 22.04
N LYS A 560 20.61 -27.68 21.33
CA LYS A 560 22.06 -27.89 21.44
C LYS A 560 22.56 -27.60 22.86
N LYS A 561 22.16 -26.46 23.46
CA LYS A 561 22.48 -26.13 24.86
C LYS A 561 21.98 -27.19 25.84
N ALA A 562 20.69 -27.53 25.78
CA ALA A 562 20.08 -28.51 26.67
C ALA A 562 20.73 -29.90 26.55
N ARG A 563 21.15 -30.28 25.34
CA ARG A 563 21.86 -31.53 25.07
C ARG A 563 23.25 -31.56 25.72
N GLU A 564 24.03 -30.51 25.52
CA GLU A 564 25.39 -30.41 26.07
C GLU A 564 25.35 -30.27 27.60
N GLU A 565 24.38 -29.53 28.16
CA GLU A 565 24.15 -29.47 29.61
C GLU A 565 23.85 -30.87 30.18
N ARG A 566 22.99 -31.66 29.50
CA ARG A 566 22.71 -33.05 29.90
C ARG A 566 23.92 -33.98 29.75
N GLN A 567 24.80 -33.74 28.78
CA GLN A 567 26.05 -34.50 28.63
C GLN A 567 27.04 -34.14 29.74
N SER A 568 27.21 -32.85 30.02
CA SER A 568 28.05 -32.34 31.12
C SER A 568 27.60 -32.86 32.49
N LEU A 569 26.30 -32.90 32.76
CA LEU A 569 25.75 -33.47 34.00
C LEU A 569 26.05 -34.98 34.13
N LYS A 570 25.97 -35.74 33.04
CA LYS A 570 26.31 -37.18 33.03
C LYS A 570 27.81 -37.43 33.23
N GLU A 571 28.66 -36.56 32.70
CA GLU A 571 30.11 -36.60 32.92
C GLU A 571 30.47 -36.20 34.36
N ALA A 572 29.77 -35.23 34.94
CA ALA A 572 29.89 -34.87 36.36
C ALA A 572 29.45 -36.02 37.28
N ASP A 573 28.33 -36.70 37.00
CA ASP A 573 27.87 -37.86 37.78
C ASP A 573 28.80 -39.08 37.67
N ARG A 574 29.42 -39.30 36.51
CA ARG A 574 30.47 -40.34 36.34
C ARG A 574 31.74 -40.01 37.15
N ASN A 575 32.10 -38.74 37.25
CA ASN A 575 33.24 -38.28 38.05
C ASN A 575 32.95 -38.28 39.57
N ILE A 576 31.68 -38.13 39.97
CA ILE A 576 31.24 -38.26 41.38
C ILE A 576 31.18 -39.75 41.80
N SER A 577 30.69 -40.64 40.92
CA SER A 577 30.65 -42.09 41.19
C SER A 577 32.04 -42.75 41.30
N THR A 578 33.09 -42.10 40.83
CA THR A 578 34.48 -42.56 40.97
C THR A 578 35.20 -42.00 42.20
N THR A 579 34.55 -41.14 43.00
CA THR A 579 35.16 -40.51 44.18
C THR A 579 34.46 -40.81 45.52
N SER A 580 33.37 -41.59 45.56
CA SER A 580 32.74 -42.02 46.81
C SER A 580 33.16 -43.44 47.24
N PHE A 581 34.43 -43.58 47.66
CA PHE A 581 34.84 -44.63 48.59
C PHE A 581 35.64 -44.01 49.73
N PHE A 582 35.04 -43.10 50.51
CA PHE A 582 35.39 -42.85 51.91
C PHE A 582 34.20 -42.22 52.62
N SER A 583 33.67 -42.95 53.60
CA SER A 583 32.60 -42.55 54.50
C SER A 583 33.02 -41.38 55.40
N VAL A 584 32.05 -40.57 55.84
CA VAL A 584 31.73 -40.36 57.27
C VAL A 584 30.43 -39.56 57.37
N ASP A 585 29.59 -40.06 58.27
CA ASP A 585 28.29 -39.58 58.72
C ASP A 585 28.30 -38.12 59.22
N THR A 586 27.16 -37.43 59.16
CA THR A 586 26.47 -36.86 60.33
C THR A 586 25.20 -36.11 59.91
N GLU A 587 24.08 -36.69 60.30
CA GLU A 587 22.82 -36.14 60.84
C GLU A 587 22.24 -34.78 60.40
N ILE A 588 20.95 -34.93 60.06
CA ILE A 588 19.86 -34.01 59.78
C ILE A 588 19.54 -33.07 60.96
N SER A 589 19.21 -31.80 60.70
CA SER A 589 18.08 -31.15 61.37
C SER A 589 17.50 -29.99 60.55
N ALA A 590 16.17 -30.02 60.49
CA ALA A 590 15.26 -29.15 59.76
C ALA A 590 15.15 -27.72 60.32
N GLY A 591 14.56 -26.82 59.52
CA GLY A 591 14.04 -25.53 60.00
C GLY A 591 13.65 -24.58 58.87
N GLU A 592 12.36 -24.54 58.58
CA GLU A 592 11.64 -23.71 57.61
C GLU A 592 11.65 -22.20 57.93
N GLY A 593 11.32 -21.37 56.95
CA GLY A 593 10.33 -20.30 57.18
C GLY A 593 10.78 -18.83 57.09
N GLU A 594 10.56 -18.25 55.91
CA GLU A 594 9.85 -16.98 55.62
C GLU A 594 10.41 -15.57 56.00
N VAL A 595 10.61 -14.79 54.92
CA VAL A 595 10.05 -13.44 54.59
C VAL A 595 10.07 -12.32 55.64
N ALA A 596 10.76 -11.20 55.33
CA ALA A 596 10.14 -9.87 55.08
C ALA A 596 11.17 -8.71 55.00
N GLU A 597 10.72 -7.69 54.29
CA GLU A 597 11.38 -6.50 53.72
C GLU A 597 11.81 -5.37 54.68
N GLU A 598 12.73 -4.58 54.11
CA GLU A 598 12.96 -3.12 54.23
C GLU A 598 13.11 -2.45 55.61
N THR A 599 14.24 -1.75 55.80
CA THR A 599 14.27 -0.27 55.70
C THR A 599 15.69 0.29 55.83
N ASN A 600 15.81 1.51 55.33
CA ASN A 600 16.95 2.27 54.84
C ASN A 600 17.67 3.13 55.92
N ASP A 601 18.72 3.85 55.49
CA ASP A 601 19.64 4.82 56.14
C ASP A 601 20.95 4.23 56.68
N GLY A 602 22.15 4.69 56.32
CA GLY A 602 22.58 5.82 55.49
C GLY A 602 23.91 6.37 56.02
N LYS A 603 24.91 6.52 55.14
CA LYS A 603 26.13 7.38 55.24
C LYS A 603 27.23 6.94 56.23
N ASP A 604 28.54 7.07 55.99
CA ASP A 604 29.34 7.74 54.95
C ASP A 604 30.82 7.26 55.03
N GLU A 605 31.54 7.45 53.92
CA GLU A 605 32.99 7.75 53.78
C GLU A 605 34.12 6.68 53.82
N GLU A 606 34.64 6.46 52.61
CA GLU A 606 36.05 6.57 52.15
C GLU A 606 37.19 5.77 52.81
N LYS A 607 37.81 4.88 52.01
CA LYS A 607 39.25 4.98 51.69
C LYS A 607 39.71 4.14 50.49
N MET A 608 40.30 4.84 49.51
CA MET A 608 41.16 4.34 48.44
C MET A 608 42.30 3.42 48.95
N LYS A 609 42.65 2.38 48.19
CA LYS A 609 43.88 2.34 47.36
C LYS A 609 44.06 1.02 46.59
N ALA A 610 44.40 1.19 45.31
CA ALA A 610 44.85 0.21 44.35
C ALA A 610 46.14 -0.53 44.72
N LYS A 611 46.29 -1.76 44.20
CA LYS A 611 47.57 -2.27 43.65
C LYS A 611 47.36 -3.53 42.81
N GLU A 612 47.67 -3.41 41.52
CA GLU A 612 48.00 -4.53 40.63
C GLU A 612 49.20 -5.32 41.18
N ARG A 613 49.20 -6.65 40.98
CA ARG A 613 50.17 -7.39 40.15
C ARG A 613 50.03 -8.92 40.27
N ASP A 614 49.69 -9.49 39.13
CA ASP A 614 50.19 -10.71 38.50
C ASP A 614 51.45 -11.37 39.14
N VAL A 615 51.36 -12.66 39.52
CA VAL A 615 52.48 -13.64 39.44
C VAL A 615 51.94 -15.06 39.18
N ARG A 616 52.35 -15.55 38.00
CA ARG A 616 52.26 -16.91 37.44
C ARG A 616 52.96 -18.01 38.27
N ARG A 617 52.38 -19.22 38.23
CA ARG A 617 53.06 -20.55 38.21
C ARG A 617 51.99 -21.60 37.86
N GLY A 618 52.00 -22.41 36.81
CA GLY A 618 53.01 -22.82 35.84
C GLY A 618 53.11 -24.35 35.87
N SER A 619 52.51 -25.07 34.90
CA SER A 619 52.94 -26.40 34.37
C SER A 619 51.93 -26.90 33.32
N LYS A 620 52.28 -26.89 32.02
CA LYS A 620 52.58 -28.08 31.15
C LYS A 620 51.49 -29.16 31.16
N ARG A 621 50.69 -29.27 30.10
CA ARG A 621 50.87 -30.15 28.91
C ARG A 621 50.86 -31.66 29.25
N SER A 622 49.82 -32.35 28.75
CA SER A 622 49.97 -33.55 27.91
C SER A 622 48.67 -33.79 27.15
N GLU A 623 48.80 -33.91 25.83
CA GLU A 623 47.78 -34.37 24.88
C GLU A 623 47.49 -35.87 25.06
N SER A 624 46.41 -36.31 24.40
CA SER A 624 46.08 -37.68 23.98
C SER A 624 44.97 -38.38 24.76
N ASP A 625 43.79 -38.47 24.14
CA ASP A 625 42.96 -39.68 24.05
C ASP A 625 41.88 -39.41 22.99
N SER A 626 42.06 -39.92 21.78
CA SER A 626 41.64 -41.25 21.30
C SER A 626 40.16 -41.26 20.91
N GLU A 627 39.96 -41.49 19.62
CA GLU A 627 38.69 -41.60 18.90
C GLU A 627 37.76 -42.63 19.56
N ASP A 628 36.58 -42.20 20.01
CA ASP A 628 35.47 -43.10 20.33
C ASP A 628 34.57 -43.23 19.11
N GLU A 629 34.58 -44.43 18.56
CA GLU A 629 33.91 -44.89 17.34
C GLU A 629 32.42 -44.54 17.31
N PHE A 630 32.06 -43.76 16.29
CA PHE A 630 30.69 -43.50 15.85
C PHE A 630 30.15 -44.78 15.17
N TYR A 631 29.39 -45.60 15.90
CA TYR A 631 28.67 -46.73 15.30
C TYR A 631 27.46 -46.21 14.49
N GLU A 632 27.72 -45.89 13.23
CA GLU A 632 26.68 -45.87 12.19
C GLU A 632 26.43 -47.32 11.75
N CYS A 633 25.37 -47.95 12.25
CA CYS A 633 24.87 -49.16 11.61
C CYS A 633 24.25 -48.75 10.28
N GLN A 634 24.95 -49.00 9.18
CA GLN A 634 24.38 -49.03 7.84
C GLN A 634 23.25 -50.06 7.82
N GLY A 635 22.02 -49.58 7.70
CA GLY A 635 20.89 -50.39 7.26
C GLY A 635 20.73 -50.15 5.76
N ASP A 636 20.91 -51.22 4.99
CA ASP A 636 20.65 -51.24 3.55
C ASP A 636 19.21 -50.80 3.26
N ASP A 637 19.07 -49.66 2.59
CA ASP A 637 17.90 -49.29 1.79
C ASP A 637 18.43 -48.53 0.56
N GLU A 638 19.06 -49.26 -0.37
CA GLU A 638 19.28 -48.78 -1.74
C GLU A 638 17.91 -48.61 -2.42
N ILE A 639 17.43 -47.36 -2.48
CA ILE A 639 16.29 -47.00 -3.34
C ILE A 639 16.83 -46.79 -4.75
N LEU A 640 16.47 -47.74 -5.63
CA LEU A 640 16.73 -47.73 -7.06
C LEU A 640 16.13 -46.47 -7.71
N GLY A 641 16.99 -45.55 -8.13
CA GLY A 641 16.69 -44.56 -9.15
C GLY A 641 16.84 -45.21 -10.53
N GLY A 642 15.74 -45.33 -11.27
CA GLY A 642 15.78 -45.68 -12.68
C GLY A 642 16.24 -44.48 -13.51
N ASP A 643 17.24 -44.68 -14.34
CA ASP A 643 17.35 -43.94 -15.59
C ASP A 643 17.89 -44.84 -16.71
N ASP A 644 17.36 -44.56 -17.88
CA ASP A 644 17.38 -45.30 -19.15
C ASP A 644 18.79 -45.39 -19.78
N ASN A 645 19.10 -46.53 -20.42
CA ASN A 645 19.77 -46.68 -21.73
C ASN A 645 20.51 -48.04 -21.90
N GLY A 646 20.11 -48.79 -22.93
CA GLY A 646 21.03 -49.31 -23.97
C GLY A 646 21.78 -50.62 -23.73
N ASP A 647 21.23 -51.68 -24.32
CA ASP A 647 21.84 -52.87 -24.96
C ASP A 647 23.35 -53.18 -24.88
N GLU A 648 23.60 -54.50 -24.83
CA GLU A 648 24.68 -55.31 -25.45
C GLU A 648 25.56 -56.18 -24.53
N GLU A 649 25.24 -57.48 -24.57
CA GLU A 649 26.09 -58.66 -24.79
C GLU A 649 27.40 -58.93 -24.02
N GLY A 650 27.46 -60.19 -23.54
CA GLY A 650 28.69 -60.98 -23.36
C GLY A 650 29.23 -60.98 -21.92
N GLY A 651 29.47 -62.09 -21.23
CA GLY A 651 29.79 -63.44 -21.68
C GLY A 651 30.98 -63.94 -20.84
N VAL A 652 30.78 -65.11 -20.20
CA VAL A 652 31.82 -66.10 -19.85
C VAL A 652 32.67 -65.90 -18.57
N LYS A 653 32.27 -66.72 -17.58
CA LYS A 653 33.06 -67.55 -16.66
C LYS A 653 34.58 -67.67 -16.90
N GLU A 654 35.36 -67.62 -15.83
CA GLU A 654 36.21 -68.72 -15.30
C GLU A 654 36.93 -68.18 -14.05
N ALA A 655 36.78 -68.82 -12.88
CA ALA A 655 37.59 -69.95 -12.40
C ALA A 655 39.06 -69.51 -12.17
N ASN A 656 39.74 -69.82 -11.07
CA ASN A 656 39.52 -70.79 -10.02
C ASN A 656 40.75 -70.71 -9.08
N LYS A 657 40.59 -71.26 -7.86
CA LYS A 657 41.60 -72.04 -7.12
C LYS A 657 42.74 -71.24 -6.47
N ASP A 658 43.28 -71.56 -5.30
CA ASP A 658 43.22 -72.63 -4.29
C ASP A 658 44.29 -72.17 -3.26
N GLU A 659 44.47 -72.60 -2.00
CA GLU A 659 43.93 -73.63 -1.12
C GLU A 659 44.62 -73.41 0.25
N GLU A 660 44.28 -74.30 1.20
CA GLU A 660 44.93 -74.61 2.49
C GLU A 660 44.36 -73.85 3.71
N GLU A 661 43.35 -74.36 4.44
CA GLU A 661 43.13 -75.66 5.11
C GLU A 661 43.61 -75.67 6.58
N SER A 662 42.67 -75.80 7.51
CA SER A 662 42.74 -76.79 8.61
C SER A 662 41.37 -76.85 9.30
N GLY A 663 40.73 -78.02 9.27
CA GLY A 663 39.36 -78.21 9.74
C GLY A 663 39.21 -78.57 11.23
N ALA A 664 37.95 -78.70 11.66
CA ALA A 664 37.46 -79.86 12.45
C ALA A 664 35.96 -79.74 12.78
N SER A 665 35.22 -80.72 12.26
CA SER A 665 34.09 -81.47 12.83
C SER A 665 33.06 -80.84 13.77
N ALA A 666 31.81 -81.01 13.37
CA ALA A 666 30.56 -80.83 14.09
C ALA A 666 30.48 -81.50 15.48
N ARG A 667 29.79 -80.81 16.40
CA ARG A 667 28.98 -81.42 17.45
C ARG A 667 27.62 -80.73 17.52
N THR A 668 26.61 -81.59 17.53
CA THR A 668 25.20 -81.36 17.82
C THR A 668 25.05 -80.76 19.22
N GLU A 669 24.28 -79.69 19.37
CA GLU A 669 23.73 -79.28 20.67
C GLU A 669 22.22 -79.04 20.54
N THR A 670 21.52 -79.69 21.46
CA THR A 670 20.09 -79.70 21.72
C THR A 670 19.62 -78.40 22.39
N PRO A 671 18.31 -78.12 22.37
CA PRO A 671 17.74 -76.87 22.89
C PRO A 671 17.57 -76.96 24.40
N GLU A 672 18.11 -76.00 25.16
CA GLU A 672 17.67 -75.67 26.52
C GLU A 672 18.35 -74.34 26.95
N ASP A 673 17.59 -73.53 27.69
CA ASP A 673 17.93 -72.26 28.35
C ASP A 673 17.76 -70.94 27.57
N GLU A 674 16.50 -70.65 27.20
CA GLU A 674 15.98 -69.27 27.22
C GLU A 674 15.95 -68.75 28.67
N GLU A 675 17.05 -68.18 29.16
CA GLU A 675 16.99 -67.34 30.36
C GLU A 675 16.32 -66.00 30.00
N GLU A 676 15.18 -65.74 30.62
CA GLU A 676 14.43 -64.48 30.62
C GLU A 676 15.37 -63.28 30.82
N LYS A 677 15.65 -62.52 29.75
CA LYS A 677 16.12 -61.14 29.89
C LYS A 677 15.00 -60.33 30.52
N THR A 678 15.01 -60.21 31.84
CA THR A 678 14.23 -59.23 32.59
C THR A 678 14.44 -57.84 31.98
N LEU A 679 13.42 -57.32 31.30
CA LEU A 679 13.41 -55.98 30.72
C LEU A 679 13.55 -54.96 31.87
N LYS A 680 14.72 -54.33 31.99
CA LYS A 680 14.94 -53.27 32.99
C LYS A 680 13.96 -52.12 32.75
N GLN A 681 13.23 -51.76 33.80
CA GLN A 681 12.28 -50.64 33.83
C GLN A 681 13.05 -49.32 33.72
N GLU A 682 12.92 -48.59 32.61
CA GLU A 682 13.65 -47.35 32.35
C GLU A 682 12.74 -46.28 31.69
N GLY A 683 13.02 -44.99 31.90
CA GLY A 683 12.32 -43.90 31.21
C GLY A 683 10.92 -43.56 31.77
N ARG A 684 10.68 -43.78 33.06
CA ARG A 684 9.43 -43.43 33.75
C ARG A 684 9.42 -41.96 34.17
N LEU A 685 8.35 -41.23 33.87
CA LEU A 685 8.13 -39.85 34.30
C LEU A 685 7.39 -39.81 35.65
N LYS A 686 6.19 -40.40 35.72
CA LYS A 686 5.36 -40.52 36.93
C LYS A 686 4.31 -41.62 36.78
N ILE A 687 3.69 -42.03 37.89
CA ILE A 687 2.57 -42.99 37.88
C ILE A 687 1.34 -42.36 37.19
N CYS A 688 0.64 -43.13 36.36
CA CYS A 688 -0.50 -42.69 35.57
C CYS A 688 -1.83 -42.83 36.36
N GLY A 689 -2.02 -41.95 37.34
CA GLY A 689 -3.23 -41.97 38.17
C GLY A 689 -3.38 -43.31 38.92
N ASN A 690 -4.56 -43.92 38.84
CA ASN A 690 -4.85 -45.23 39.45
C ASN A 690 -4.83 -46.38 38.42
N LEU A 691 -4.30 -46.14 37.21
CA LEU A 691 -4.30 -47.15 36.16
C LEU A 691 -3.24 -48.22 36.42
N LYS A 692 -3.62 -49.47 36.19
CA LYS A 692 -2.75 -50.65 36.25
C LYS A 692 -2.72 -51.37 34.92
N LEU A 693 -1.61 -52.06 34.65
CA LEU A 693 -1.44 -52.92 33.47
C LEU A 693 -2.44 -54.08 33.50
N LEU A 694 -3.10 -54.33 32.37
CA LEU A 694 -4.21 -55.29 32.27
C LEU A 694 -3.81 -56.73 32.60
N HIS A 695 -2.56 -57.11 32.35
CA HIS A 695 -2.09 -58.49 32.47
C HIS A 695 -1.19 -58.77 33.68
N SER A 696 -0.60 -57.75 34.31
CA SER A 696 0.35 -57.93 35.43
C SER A 696 -0.09 -57.28 36.75
N ASN A 697 -1.19 -56.50 36.77
CA ASN A 697 -1.69 -55.76 37.95
C ASN A 697 -0.64 -54.80 38.60
N GLU A 698 0.43 -54.49 37.87
CA GLU A 698 1.43 -53.47 38.20
C GLU A 698 0.91 -52.07 37.83
N ASP A 699 1.41 -51.04 38.52
CA ASP A 699 1.03 -49.66 38.24
C ASP A 699 1.52 -49.23 36.85
N LEU A 700 0.66 -48.56 36.09
CA LEU A 700 1.01 -48.01 34.78
C LEU A 700 1.78 -46.70 34.96
N TYR A 701 2.95 -46.60 34.36
CA TYR A 701 3.80 -45.40 34.38
C TYR A 701 3.69 -44.62 33.07
N ILE A 702 3.62 -43.29 33.18
CA ILE A 702 3.75 -42.39 32.04
C ILE A 702 5.22 -42.41 31.59
N PRO A 703 5.52 -42.78 30.34
CA PRO A 703 6.89 -42.74 29.82
C PRO A 703 7.36 -41.31 29.57
N ILE A 704 8.67 -41.11 29.60
CA ILE A 704 9.32 -39.92 29.01
C ILE A 704 9.36 -40.15 27.49
N THR A 705 8.67 -39.30 26.73
CA THR A 705 8.64 -39.32 25.26
C THR A 705 9.56 -38.26 24.66
N GLN A 706 9.79 -38.33 23.36
CA GLN A 706 10.48 -37.27 22.62
C GLN A 706 9.49 -36.17 22.24
N ASP A 707 9.94 -34.91 22.26
CA ASP A 707 9.12 -33.81 21.75
C ASP A 707 8.98 -33.94 20.22
N PRO A 708 7.80 -33.61 19.65
CA PRO A 708 7.63 -33.54 18.20
C PRO A 708 8.65 -32.61 17.55
N ALA A 709 9.07 -32.95 16.33
CA ALA A 709 9.93 -32.09 15.54
C ALA A 709 9.15 -30.81 15.15
N PRO A 710 9.62 -29.61 15.55
CA PRO A 710 9.09 -28.37 15.02
C PRO A 710 9.37 -28.34 13.52
N MET A 711 8.48 -27.71 12.76
CA MET A 711 8.60 -27.61 11.30
C MET A 711 8.35 -26.17 10.90
N THR A 712 9.00 -25.75 9.83
CA THR A 712 8.70 -24.48 9.15
C THR A 712 7.65 -24.70 8.08
N GLU A 713 7.00 -23.64 7.61
CA GLU A 713 5.93 -23.75 6.62
C GLU A 713 6.37 -24.45 5.33
N ASP A 714 7.55 -24.13 4.80
CA ASP A 714 8.08 -24.76 3.60
C ASP A 714 8.35 -26.25 3.80
N MET A 715 8.79 -26.65 5.01
CA MET A 715 8.88 -28.07 5.36
C MET A 715 7.49 -28.73 5.36
N LEU A 716 6.46 -28.08 5.91
CA LEU A 716 5.10 -28.62 5.88
C LEU A 716 4.55 -28.75 4.46
N GLU A 717 4.84 -27.76 3.60
CA GLU A 717 4.47 -27.77 2.17
C GLU A 717 5.19 -28.91 1.43
N GLU A 718 6.50 -29.06 1.64
CA GLU A 718 7.30 -30.17 1.07
C GLU A 718 6.76 -31.53 1.54
N HIS A 719 6.51 -31.69 2.84
CA HIS A 719 5.92 -32.91 3.39
C HIS A 719 4.54 -33.20 2.78
N ALA A 720 3.69 -32.18 2.62
CA ALA A 720 2.39 -32.34 1.97
C ALA A 720 2.52 -32.72 0.49
N GLU A 721 3.49 -32.14 -0.23
CA GLU A 721 3.76 -32.43 -1.63
C GLU A 721 4.27 -33.87 -1.83
N VAL A 722 5.20 -34.31 -0.98
CA VAL A 722 5.69 -35.70 -0.98
C VAL A 722 4.54 -36.67 -0.72
N LEU A 723 3.68 -36.39 0.27
CA LEU A 723 2.51 -37.21 0.55
C LEU A 723 1.50 -37.19 -0.62
N ALA A 724 1.35 -36.07 -1.32
CA ALA A 724 0.49 -35.97 -2.50
C ALA A 724 1.03 -36.77 -3.69
N LYS A 725 2.35 -36.75 -3.92
CA LYS A 725 3.03 -37.50 -5.00
C LYS A 725 2.90 -39.02 -4.83
N LEU A 726 2.81 -39.52 -3.61
CA LEU A 726 2.61 -40.95 -3.33
C LEU A 726 1.23 -41.48 -3.74
N GLY A 727 0.27 -40.61 -4.05
CA GLY A 727 -1.04 -41.00 -4.59
C GLY A 727 -1.91 -41.81 -3.61
N THR A 728 -2.94 -42.47 -4.14
CA THR A 728 -3.90 -43.28 -3.37
C THR A 728 -3.79 -44.78 -3.64
N THR A 729 -2.67 -45.23 -4.21
CA THR A 729 -2.41 -46.67 -4.39
C THR A 729 -2.26 -47.36 -3.04
N SER A 730 -2.45 -48.69 -2.98
CA SER A 730 -2.28 -49.45 -1.73
C SER A 730 -0.86 -49.30 -1.18
N GLU A 731 0.15 -49.39 -2.05
CA GLU A 731 1.57 -49.19 -1.71
C GLU A 731 1.85 -47.75 -1.27
N GLY A 732 1.26 -46.75 -1.94
CA GLY A 732 1.37 -45.35 -1.55
C GLY A 732 0.69 -45.03 -0.23
N ALA A 733 -0.42 -45.70 0.11
CA ALA A 733 -1.08 -45.57 1.40
C ALA A 733 -0.24 -46.16 2.55
N GLU A 734 0.38 -47.32 2.32
CA GLU A 734 1.29 -47.96 3.27
C GLU A 734 2.54 -47.11 3.52
N LEU A 735 3.16 -46.58 2.46
CA LEU A 735 4.33 -45.72 2.59
C LEU A 735 4.01 -44.39 3.32
N ARG A 736 2.85 -43.77 3.04
CA ARG A 736 2.37 -42.59 3.77
C ARG A 736 2.16 -42.89 5.26
N ALA A 737 1.54 -44.02 5.58
CA ALA A 737 1.33 -44.47 6.95
C ALA A 737 2.67 -44.69 7.68
N LYS A 738 3.66 -45.29 7.00
CA LYS A 738 5.02 -45.49 7.53
C LYS A 738 5.76 -44.16 7.74
N MET A 739 5.66 -43.21 6.82
CA MET A 739 6.29 -41.88 6.96
C MET A 739 5.68 -41.05 8.09
N GLN A 740 4.38 -41.22 8.35
CA GLN A 740 3.65 -40.50 9.39
C GLN A 740 3.71 -41.16 10.78
N SER A 741 4.23 -42.39 10.90
CA SER A 741 4.23 -43.16 12.14
C SER A 741 5.48 -42.98 13.01
N ALA A 742 6.46 -42.16 12.62
CA ALA A 742 7.73 -42.01 13.33
C ALA A 742 7.57 -41.58 14.81
N CYS A 743 6.68 -40.61 15.09
CA CYS A 743 6.37 -40.19 16.46
C CYS A 743 5.67 -41.32 17.24
N LEU A 744 4.69 -41.96 16.62
CA LEU A 744 3.96 -43.07 17.23
C LEU A 744 4.89 -44.25 17.57
N LEU A 745 5.83 -44.58 16.69
CA LEU A 745 6.83 -45.63 16.89
C LEU A 745 7.76 -45.29 18.07
N SER A 746 8.21 -44.04 18.16
CA SER A 746 9.01 -43.53 19.28
C SER A 746 8.23 -43.60 20.60
N ASP A 747 6.98 -43.17 20.63
CA ASP A 747 6.14 -43.17 21.82
C ASP A 747 5.82 -44.59 22.30
N MET A 748 5.49 -45.51 21.38
CA MET A 748 5.26 -46.93 21.70
C MET A 748 6.50 -47.61 22.25
N GLY A 749 7.69 -47.34 21.69
CA GLY A 749 8.94 -47.85 22.20
C GLY A 749 9.28 -47.34 23.61
N ALA A 750 9.01 -46.06 23.88
CA ALA A 750 9.23 -45.43 25.19
C ALA A 750 8.25 -45.99 26.23
N PHE A 751 6.98 -46.18 25.85
CA PHE A 751 5.97 -46.79 26.71
C PHE A 751 6.32 -48.22 27.12
N LYS A 752 6.76 -49.05 26.16
CA LYS A 752 7.21 -50.42 26.42
C LYS A 752 8.44 -50.48 27.36
N ALA A 753 9.34 -49.50 27.28
CA ALA A 753 10.49 -49.42 28.19
C ALA A 753 10.09 -49.01 29.62
N ALA A 754 9.13 -48.10 29.76
CA ALA A 754 8.62 -47.67 31.05
C ALA A 754 7.73 -48.74 31.71
N ASN A 755 7.01 -49.52 30.91
CA ASN A 755 6.04 -50.53 31.36
C ASN A 755 6.34 -51.90 30.73
N PRO A 756 7.24 -52.71 31.33
CA PRO A 756 7.42 -54.09 30.91
C PRO A 756 6.10 -54.88 30.98
N SER A 757 5.92 -55.83 30.07
CA SER A 757 4.71 -56.67 29.99
C SER A 757 3.41 -55.93 29.61
N CYS A 758 3.48 -54.67 29.16
CA CYS A 758 2.32 -53.95 28.67
C CYS A 758 1.78 -54.51 27.34
N CYS A 759 0.47 -54.42 27.13
CA CYS A 759 -0.18 -54.67 25.83
C CYS A 759 -0.53 -53.37 25.09
N LEU A 760 -1.00 -53.48 23.85
CA LEU A 760 -1.40 -52.30 23.05
C LEU A 760 -2.57 -51.56 23.70
N GLU A 761 -3.47 -52.31 24.34
CA GLU A 761 -4.62 -51.79 25.08
C GLU A 761 -4.19 -50.87 26.23
N ASP A 762 -3.12 -51.23 26.95
CA ASP A 762 -2.52 -50.37 27.99
C ASP A 762 -1.97 -49.07 27.40
N PHE A 763 -1.34 -49.14 26.22
CA PHE A 763 -0.86 -47.95 25.50
C PHE A 763 -2.02 -47.07 25.04
N VAL A 764 -3.10 -47.64 24.49
CA VAL A 764 -4.28 -46.89 24.04
C VAL A 764 -4.97 -46.19 25.22
N ARG A 765 -5.10 -46.85 26.37
CA ARG A 765 -5.65 -46.25 27.61
C ARG A 765 -4.90 -45.01 28.07
N TRP A 766 -3.60 -44.93 27.78
CA TRP A 766 -2.77 -43.75 28.08
C TRP A 766 -2.73 -42.73 26.94
N TYR A 767 -2.42 -43.17 25.72
CA TYR A 767 -2.10 -42.31 24.57
C TYR A 767 -3.33 -41.82 23.81
N SER A 768 -4.39 -42.63 23.74
CA SER A 768 -5.68 -42.25 23.15
C SER A 768 -6.85 -42.78 23.99
N PRO A 769 -7.13 -42.18 25.18
CA PRO A 769 -8.16 -42.67 26.08
C PRO A 769 -9.57 -42.71 25.45
N ARG A 770 -9.81 -41.88 24.42
CA ARG A 770 -11.07 -41.86 23.66
C ARG A 770 -11.30 -43.12 22.80
N ASP A 771 -10.23 -43.87 22.54
CA ASP A 771 -10.28 -45.14 21.80
C ASP A 771 -10.39 -46.37 22.69
N TRP A 772 -10.49 -46.17 24.00
CA TRP A 772 -10.82 -47.20 24.96
C TRP A 772 -12.31 -47.10 25.33
N ILE A 773 -13.07 -48.16 25.10
CA ILE A 773 -14.48 -48.25 25.46
C ILE A 773 -14.57 -49.17 26.68
N GLU A 774 -15.09 -48.63 27.78
CA GLU A 774 -15.40 -49.42 28.97
C GLU A 774 -16.75 -50.11 28.75
N ASP A 775 -16.85 -51.41 29.07
CA ASP A 775 -18.11 -52.13 28.96
C ASP A 775 -19.04 -51.69 30.10
N ASP A 776 -20.27 -51.27 29.79
CA ASP A 776 -21.29 -50.85 30.78
C ASP A 776 -21.85 -52.01 31.65
N ASP A 777 -21.27 -53.21 31.55
CA ASP A 777 -21.71 -54.38 32.34
C ASP A 777 -20.87 -54.49 33.61
N ASP A 778 -21.50 -54.16 34.74
CA ASP A 778 -21.00 -54.42 36.09
C ASP A 778 -20.49 -55.86 36.18
N GLY A 779 -19.18 -56.04 36.34
CA GLY A 779 -18.54 -57.34 36.23
C GLY A 779 -19.14 -58.43 37.12
N GLU A 780 -19.36 -59.62 36.54
CA GLU A 780 -19.48 -60.85 37.32
C GLU A 780 -18.21 -61.04 38.17
N ILE A 781 -18.38 -61.02 39.49
CA ILE A 781 -17.34 -61.34 40.45
C ILE A 781 -16.99 -62.83 40.30
N THR A 782 -15.83 -63.11 39.74
CA THR A 782 -15.12 -64.38 39.92
C THR A 782 -13.69 -64.07 40.35
N ASP A 783 -13.28 -64.62 41.50
CA ASP A 783 -11.95 -64.50 42.13
C ASP A 783 -11.46 -63.10 42.57
N GLY A 784 -12.34 -62.26 43.12
CA GLY A 784 -11.95 -61.20 44.06
C GLY A 784 -11.13 -60.02 43.52
N GLU A 785 -10.87 -59.93 42.22
CA GLU A 785 -10.23 -58.78 41.57
C GLU A 785 -11.17 -58.07 40.58
N LEU A 786 -11.30 -56.75 40.71
CA LEU A 786 -12.03 -55.89 39.78
C LEU A 786 -11.19 -55.71 38.50
N LYS A 787 -11.35 -56.59 37.51
CA LYS A 787 -10.82 -56.33 36.16
C LYS A 787 -11.78 -55.39 35.44
N SER A 788 -11.35 -54.15 35.16
CA SER A 788 -12.05 -53.29 34.20
C SER A 788 -12.10 -54.00 32.85
N LYS A 789 -13.27 -54.56 32.49
CA LYS A 789 -13.53 -55.11 31.16
C LYS A 789 -13.85 -53.92 30.23
N GLY A 790 -13.03 -53.78 29.20
CA GLY A 790 -13.21 -52.80 28.15
C GLY A 790 -12.50 -53.29 26.90
N HIS A 791 -12.84 -52.70 25.77
CA HIS A 791 -12.29 -53.06 24.48
C HIS A 791 -11.89 -51.81 23.68
N MET A 792 -10.99 -51.98 22.71
CA MET A 792 -10.62 -50.89 21.81
C MET A 792 -11.82 -50.47 20.94
N SER A 793 -11.85 -49.21 20.50
CA SER A 793 -12.89 -48.69 19.61
C SER A 793 -12.98 -49.45 18.29
N GLN A 794 -14.15 -49.41 17.63
CA GLN A 794 -14.38 -50.13 16.37
C GLN A 794 -13.37 -49.77 15.26
N ARG A 795 -12.88 -48.51 15.24
CA ARG A 795 -11.84 -48.07 14.29
C ARG A 795 -10.46 -48.69 14.58
N MET A 796 -10.18 -48.99 15.85
CA MET A 796 -8.92 -49.61 16.29
C MET A 796 -8.88 -51.12 16.05
N GLN A 797 -10.04 -51.77 15.89
CA GLN A 797 -10.17 -53.20 15.62
C GLN A 797 -10.22 -53.54 14.12
N LEU A 798 -10.10 -52.54 13.24
CA LEU A 798 -10.11 -52.78 11.79
C LEU A 798 -8.91 -53.64 11.36
N PRO A 799 -9.10 -54.61 10.44
CA PRO A 799 -8.00 -55.37 9.85
C PRO A 799 -7.00 -54.45 9.14
N GLY A 800 -5.70 -54.61 9.40
CA GLY A 800 -4.65 -53.74 8.84
C GLY A 800 -4.51 -52.39 9.56
N ASN A 801 -4.85 -52.32 10.86
CA ASN A 801 -4.65 -51.09 11.63
C ASN A 801 -3.15 -50.79 11.82
N MET A 802 -2.71 -49.65 11.29
CA MET A 802 -1.35 -49.11 11.43
C MET A 802 -0.84 -49.14 12.88
N TRP A 803 -1.70 -48.92 13.89
CA TRP A 803 -1.27 -48.91 15.30
C TRP A 803 -0.81 -50.29 15.77
N LEU A 804 -1.50 -51.36 15.33
CA LEU A 804 -1.09 -52.74 15.62
C LEU A 804 0.24 -53.06 14.93
N GLU A 805 0.40 -52.62 13.67
CA GLU A 805 1.64 -52.80 12.91
C GLU A 805 2.82 -52.08 13.56
N VAL A 806 2.68 -50.79 13.86
CA VAL A 806 3.71 -49.98 14.52
C VAL A 806 4.00 -50.52 15.93
N TRP A 807 2.98 -50.97 16.66
CA TRP A 807 3.16 -51.61 17.96
C TRP A 807 4.00 -52.89 17.84
N SER A 808 3.71 -53.75 16.85
CA SER A 808 4.49 -54.98 16.63
C SER A 808 5.95 -54.70 16.24
N GLN A 809 6.20 -53.61 15.50
CA GLN A 809 7.54 -53.19 15.07
C GLN A 809 8.33 -52.47 16.18
N SER A 810 7.65 -51.82 17.13
CA SER A 810 8.29 -51.05 18.20
C SER A 810 9.00 -51.96 19.23
N LYS A 811 10.28 -51.67 19.49
CA LYS A 811 11.08 -52.36 20.53
C LYS A 811 11.05 -51.54 21.84
N PRO A 812 11.11 -52.19 23.02
CA PRO A 812 11.21 -51.49 24.31
C PRO A 812 12.51 -50.68 24.37
N MET A 813 12.42 -49.36 24.22
CA MET A 813 13.58 -48.47 24.21
C MET A 813 13.20 -47.10 24.80
N PRO A 814 13.85 -46.63 25.89
CA PRO A 814 13.52 -45.33 26.47
C PRO A 814 13.97 -44.18 25.55
N ALA A 815 13.28 -43.02 25.61
CA ALA A 815 13.49 -41.90 24.69
C ALA A 815 14.97 -41.47 24.51
N HIS A 816 15.79 -41.51 25.56
CA HIS A 816 17.20 -41.11 25.49
C HIS A 816 18.12 -42.09 24.71
N ARG A 817 17.65 -43.31 24.41
CA ARG A 817 18.36 -44.31 23.59
C ARG A 817 17.78 -44.45 22.18
N GLN A 818 16.63 -43.82 21.92
CA GLN A 818 15.99 -43.85 20.62
C GLN A 818 16.71 -42.91 19.64
N LYS A 819 16.53 -43.16 18.33
CA LYS A 819 16.89 -42.20 17.29
C LYS A 819 16.13 -40.89 17.53
N ARG A 820 16.83 -39.76 17.44
CA ARG A 820 16.24 -38.44 17.67
C ARG A 820 15.21 -38.14 16.58
N LEU A 821 14.01 -37.71 16.98
CA LEU A 821 13.00 -37.22 16.05
C LEU A 821 13.39 -35.87 15.43
N PHE A 822 14.20 -35.09 16.16
CA PHE A 822 14.73 -33.82 15.71
C PHE A 822 16.24 -33.77 15.89
N ASP A 823 16.94 -33.51 14.79
CA ASP A 823 18.39 -33.31 14.79
C ASP A 823 18.68 -31.81 14.76
N ASP A 824 19.04 -31.25 15.92
CA ASP A 824 19.34 -29.82 16.07
C ASP A 824 20.48 -29.35 15.16
N THR A 825 21.44 -30.22 14.84
CA THR A 825 22.60 -29.84 14.02
C THR A 825 22.24 -29.81 12.55
N LYS A 826 21.58 -30.87 12.06
CA LYS A 826 21.15 -30.94 10.65
C LYS A 826 20.12 -29.87 10.30
N GLU A 827 19.17 -29.59 11.20
CA GLU A 827 18.15 -28.56 10.94
C GLU A 827 18.73 -27.14 10.99
N ALA A 828 19.70 -26.87 11.87
CA ALA A 828 20.41 -25.59 11.87
C ALA A 828 21.22 -25.37 10.57
N GLU A 829 21.93 -26.39 10.09
CA GLU A 829 22.66 -26.33 8.82
C GLU A 829 21.74 -26.08 7.63
N LYS A 830 20.58 -26.74 7.57
CA LYS A 830 19.57 -26.46 6.54
C LYS A 830 19.11 -25.00 6.56
N VAL A 831 18.89 -24.44 7.74
CA VAL A 831 18.53 -23.01 7.88
C VAL A 831 19.65 -22.11 7.40
N LEU A 832 20.90 -22.34 7.82
CA LEU A 832 22.04 -21.53 7.41
C LEU A 832 22.30 -21.63 5.89
N HIS A 833 22.16 -22.83 5.32
CA HIS A 833 22.25 -23.05 3.87
C HIS A 833 21.13 -22.31 3.14
N PHE A 834 19.89 -22.37 3.65
CA PHE A 834 18.78 -21.58 3.10
C PHE A 834 19.13 -20.09 3.08
N LEU A 835 19.63 -19.52 4.18
CA LEU A 835 19.98 -18.10 4.26
C LEU A 835 21.12 -17.73 3.30
N ALA A 836 22.16 -18.55 3.20
CA ALA A 836 23.30 -18.33 2.32
C ALA A 836 22.94 -18.43 0.83
N ALA A 837 21.98 -19.30 0.48
CA ALA A 837 21.55 -19.51 -0.90
C ALA A 837 20.64 -18.39 -1.46
N LEU A 838 20.06 -17.55 -0.60
CA LEU A 838 19.17 -16.47 -1.03
C LEU A 838 19.95 -15.38 -1.79
N LYS A 839 19.46 -15.01 -2.97
CA LYS A 839 19.92 -13.79 -3.65
C LYS A 839 19.36 -12.57 -2.95
N PRO A 840 20.00 -11.40 -3.04
CA PRO A 840 19.46 -10.16 -2.47
C PRO A 840 18.01 -9.86 -2.90
N SER A 841 17.63 -10.18 -4.14
CA SER A 841 16.24 -10.08 -4.61
C SER A 841 15.25 -10.98 -3.85
N ASP A 842 15.69 -12.20 -3.50
CA ASP A 842 14.87 -13.18 -2.80
C ASP A 842 14.71 -12.77 -1.33
N VAL A 843 15.78 -12.22 -0.73
CA VAL A 843 15.75 -11.62 0.61
C VAL A 843 14.73 -10.47 0.65
N VAL A 844 14.81 -9.52 -0.28
CA VAL A 844 13.82 -8.42 -0.37
C VAL A 844 12.41 -8.98 -0.50
N THR A 845 12.21 -9.98 -1.35
CA THR A 845 10.90 -10.64 -1.55
C THR A 845 10.36 -11.25 -0.25
N HIS A 846 11.21 -11.91 0.54
CA HIS A 846 10.83 -12.43 1.86
C HIS A 846 10.53 -11.34 2.89
N LEU A 847 11.09 -10.13 2.74
CA LEU A 847 10.91 -8.99 3.64
C LEU A 847 9.73 -8.07 3.24
N LEU A 848 9.22 -8.16 2.00
CA LEU A 848 8.08 -7.34 1.53
C LEU A 848 6.84 -7.37 2.46
N PRO A 849 6.38 -8.52 2.99
CA PRO A 849 5.27 -8.54 3.94
C PRO A 849 5.52 -7.66 5.17
N VAL A 850 6.75 -7.66 5.66
CA VAL A 850 7.18 -6.94 6.86
C VAL A 850 7.28 -5.45 6.59
N VAL A 851 7.90 -5.07 5.47
CA VAL A 851 8.03 -3.67 5.06
C VAL A 851 6.68 -3.03 4.76
N VAL A 852 5.75 -3.76 4.11
CA VAL A 852 4.38 -3.25 3.87
C VAL A 852 3.62 -3.06 5.18
N GLN A 853 3.74 -3.98 6.13
CA GLN A 853 3.11 -3.80 7.44
C GLN A 853 3.69 -2.56 8.15
N ALA A 854 5.02 -2.45 8.23
CA ALA A 854 5.69 -1.30 8.86
C ALA A 854 5.29 0.03 8.20
N ALA A 855 5.08 0.07 6.88
CA ALA A 855 4.62 1.25 6.18
C ALA A 855 3.17 1.64 6.53
N LEU A 856 2.28 0.67 6.71
CA LEU A 856 0.90 0.92 7.12
C LEU A 856 0.81 1.40 8.58
N GLU A 857 1.59 0.77 9.47
CA GLU A 857 1.78 1.23 10.85
C GLU A 857 2.27 2.68 10.86
N ARG A 858 3.24 3.02 10.01
CA ARG A 858 3.78 4.38 9.91
C ARG A 858 2.74 5.41 9.44
N ILE A 859 1.86 5.07 8.49
CA ILE A 859 0.75 5.94 8.06
C ILE A 859 -0.22 6.18 9.23
N GLU A 860 -0.51 5.13 10.00
CA GLU A 860 -1.42 5.21 11.14
C GLU A 860 -0.85 6.09 12.25
N GLU A 861 0.42 5.90 12.60
CA GLU A 861 1.17 6.74 13.55
C GLU A 861 1.24 8.21 13.13
N ALA A 862 1.29 8.48 11.81
CA ALA A 862 1.27 9.84 11.28
C ALA A 862 -0.12 10.53 11.35
N GLY A 863 -1.13 9.87 11.91
CA GLY A 863 -2.49 10.40 11.99
C GLY A 863 -3.31 10.15 10.72
N GLY A 864 -3.00 9.10 9.95
CA GLY A 864 -3.83 8.67 8.83
C GLY A 864 -5.27 8.36 9.24
N GLU A 865 -5.52 8.08 10.52
CA GLU A 865 -6.86 7.91 11.05
C GLU A 865 -7.72 9.18 11.05
N SER A 866 -7.07 10.32 11.28
CA SER A 866 -7.72 11.61 11.38
C SER A 866 -8.13 12.19 10.02
N VAL A 867 -7.72 11.58 8.91
CA VAL A 867 -8.00 12.05 7.54
C VAL A 867 -9.28 11.38 7.02
N PRO A 868 -10.44 12.08 6.95
CA PRO A 868 -11.72 11.45 6.64
C PRO A 868 -11.80 10.88 5.22
N SER A 869 -11.11 11.51 4.27
CA SER A 869 -11.02 11.04 2.89
C SER A 869 -10.19 9.75 2.75
N LEU A 870 -9.27 9.48 3.68
CA LEU A 870 -8.43 8.30 3.66
C LEU A 870 -9.08 7.12 4.39
N GLN A 871 -9.85 7.37 5.45
CA GLN A 871 -10.46 6.34 6.31
C GLN A 871 -11.08 5.11 5.60
N PRO A 872 -12.03 5.26 4.66
CA PRO A 872 -12.65 4.11 4.00
C PRO A 872 -11.64 3.33 3.14
N HIS A 873 -10.71 4.05 2.50
CA HIS A 873 -9.69 3.48 1.63
C HIS A 873 -8.56 2.81 2.43
N PHE A 874 -8.21 3.34 3.60
CA PHE A 874 -7.16 2.80 4.46
C PHE A 874 -7.54 1.43 5.02
N THR A 875 -8.78 1.29 5.50
CA THR A 875 -9.28 -0.02 5.95
C THR A 875 -9.25 -1.06 4.82
N GLN A 876 -9.64 -0.65 3.60
CA GLN A 876 -9.55 -1.51 2.42
C GLN A 876 -8.10 -1.86 2.06
N LEU A 877 -7.17 -0.90 2.17
CA LEU A 877 -5.75 -1.07 1.90
C LEU A 877 -5.11 -2.06 2.88
N VAL A 878 -5.38 -1.93 4.19
CA VAL A 878 -4.92 -2.85 5.24
C VAL A 878 -5.45 -4.27 4.97
N ASN A 879 -6.74 -4.41 4.69
CA ASN A 879 -7.36 -5.72 4.41
C ASN A 879 -6.85 -6.37 3.11
N THR A 880 -6.50 -5.56 2.10
CA THR A 880 -5.96 -6.09 0.84
C THR A 880 -4.50 -6.51 1.02
N SER A 881 -3.73 -5.73 1.78
CA SER A 881 -2.34 -6.04 2.13
C SER A 881 -2.26 -7.31 2.99
N SER A 882 -3.13 -7.48 3.99
CA SER A 882 -3.15 -8.67 4.85
C SER A 882 -3.40 -9.96 4.04
N ARG A 883 -4.35 -9.93 3.09
CA ARG A 883 -4.59 -11.05 2.17
C ARG A 883 -3.39 -11.32 1.26
N LEU A 884 -2.73 -10.27 0.77
CA LEU A 884 -1.55 -10.41 -0.08
C LEU A 884 -0.41 -11.13 0.65
N THR A 885 -0.14 -10.79 1.91
CA THR A 885 0.92 -11.45 2.70
C THR A 885 0.73 -12.96 2.90
N ARG A 886 -0.51 -13.46 2.75
CA ARG A 886 -0.84 -14.89 2.88
C ARG A 886 -0.80 -15.65 1.54
N THR A 887 -0.61 -14.94 0.43
CA THR A 887 -0.50 -15.53 -0.91
C THR A 887 0.97 -15.88 -1.20
N SER A 888 1.23 -16.77 -2.15
CA SER A 888 2.60 -17.13 -2.56
C SER A 888 3.46 -15.89 -2.85
N ALA A 889 4.70 -15.90 -2.35
CA ALA A 889 5.62 -14.75 -2.32
C ALA A 889 6.06 -14.22 -3.70
N GLN A 890 5.62 -14.84 -4.81
CA GLN A 890 6.07 -14.51 -6.17
C GLN A 890 5.29 -13.36 -6.84
N ASP A 891 4.24 -12.83 -6.21
CA ASP A 891 3.36 -11.80 -6.79
C ASP A 891 3.88 -10.35 -6.58
N VAL A 892 5.13 -10.07 -6.98
CA VAL A 892 5.78 -8.73 -6.83
C VAL A 892 4.92 -7.60 -7.40
N LYS A 893 4.22 -7.84 -8.52
CA LYS A 893 3.32 -6.84 -9.14
C LYS A 893 2.17 -6.40 -8.23
N LYS A 894 1.66 -7.28 -7.38
CA LYS A 894 0.60 -6.93 -6.42
C LYS A 894 1.17 -6.06 -5.30
N TYR A 895 2.42 -6.31 -4.89
CA TYR A 895 3.13 -5.46 -3.94
C TYR A 895 3.41 -4.07 -4.52
N GLU A 896 3.77 -3.96 -5.80
CA GLU A 896 3.94 -2.66 -6.49
C GLU A 896 2.66 -1.81 -6.44
N GLU A 897 1.49 -2.41 -6.68
CA GLU A 897 0.21 -1.70 -6.60
C GLU A 897 -0.12 -1.27 -5.16
N ILE A 898 0.11 -2.14 -4.16
CA ILE A 898 -0.08 -1.78 -2.75
C ILE A 898 0.84 -0.62 -2.35
N VAL A 899 2.12 -0.67 -2.75
CA VAL A 899 3.08 0.42 -2.49
C VAL A 899 2.65 1.72 -3.16
N ARG A 900 2.10 1.66 -4.38
CA ARG A 900 1.54 2.85 -5.04
C ARG A 900 0.37 3.46 -4.25
N GLN A 901 -0.49 2.63 -3.67
CA GLN A 901 -1.60 3.07 -2.82
C GLN A 901 -1.10 3.65 -1.49
N ILE A 902 -0.08 3.05 -0.87
CA ILE A 902 0.60 3.57 0.33
C ILE A 902 1.22 4.94 0.04
N SER A 903 1.90 5.11 -1.09
CA SER A 903 2.46 6.40 -1.53
C SER A 903 1.37 7.47 -1.71
N MET A 904 0.23 7.12 -2.30
CA MET A 904 -0.91 8.04 -2.40
C MET A 904 -1.49 8.41 -1.01
N ALA A 905 -1.59 7.44 -0.10
CA ALA A 905 -2.06 7.66 1.26
C ALA A 905 -1.13 8.61 2.03
N GLU A 906 0.18 8.41 1.96
CA GLU A 906 1.19 9.31 2.54
C GLU A 906 0.97 10.76 2.08
N LEU A 907 0.82 10.98 0.76
CA LEU A 907 0.63 12.33 0.21
C LEU A 907 -0.68 12.97 0.66
N LEU A 908 -1.74 12.19 0.87
CA LEU A 908 -3.01 12.69 1.43
C LEU A 908 -2.85 13.11 2.90
N VAL A 909 -2.15 12.30 3.70
CA VAL A 909 -1.84 12.64 5.09
C VAL A 909 -0.96 13.89 5.16
N ALA A 910 0.10 13.98 4.36
CA ALA A 910 0.95 15.16 4.30
C ALA A 910 0.16 16.43 3.94
N LYS A 911 -0.74 16.34 2.93
CA LYS A 911 -1.66 17.45 2.58
C LYS A 911 -2.55 17.87 3.75
N HIS A 912 -3.07 16.90 4.49
CA HIS A 912 -3.94 17.15 5.64
C HIS A 912 -3.17 17.85 6.75
N LEU A 913 -2.00 17.33 7.10
CA LEU A 913 -1.14 17.91 8.13
C LEU A 913 -0.69 19.33 7.77
N SER A 914 -0.37 19.62 6.49
CA SER A 914 -0.05 20.98 6.03
C SER A 914 -1.20 21.96 6.27
N LEU A 915 -2.39 21.59 5.80
CA LEU A 915 -3.57 22.45 5.95
C LEU A 915 -3.96 22.62 7.41
N MET A 916 -3.94 21.55 8.19
CA MET A 916 -4.23 21.60 9.63
C MET A 916 -3.25 22.52 10.34
N ALA A 917 -1.95 22.44 10.07
CA ALA A 917 -0.98 23.32 10.69
C ALA A 917 -1.12 24.80 10.26
N LYS A 918 -1.54 25.05 9.00
CA LYS A 918 -1.79 26.41 8.47
C LYS A 918 -3.04 27.06 9.03
N PHE A 919 -4.12 26.30 9.22
CA PHE A 919 -5.42 26.81 9.67
C PHE A 919 -5.65 26.67 11.19
N LEU A 920 -4.97 25.72 11.85
CA LEU A 920 -5.05 25.41 13.28
C LEU A 920 -3.64 25.25 13.90
N PRO A 921 -2.82 26.32 13.93
CA PRO A 921 -1.43 26.23 14.41
C PRO A 921 -1.31 25.90 15.91
N ASN A 922 -2.35 26.19 16.71
CA ASN A 922 -2.39 25.92 18.15
C ASN A 922 -2.98 24.54 18.50
N GLY A 923 -3.23 23.68 17.51
CA GLY A 923 -3.91 22.39 17.68
C GLY A 923 -5.41 22.51 17.91
N ASN A 924 -6.10 21.36 17.97
CA ASN A 924 -7.54 21.28 18.22
C ASN A 924 -7.82 21.31 19.73
N ASN A 925 -8.41 22.40 20.23
CA ASN A 925 -8.83 22.52 21.64
C ASN A 925 -10.25 21.95 21.88
N GLY A 926 -10.83 21.28 20.88
CA GLY A 926 -12.17 20.70 20.91
C GLY A 926 -13.29 21.74 20.82
N THR A 927 -12.98 22.99 20.48
CA THR A 927 -13.99 24.05 20.39
C THR A 927 -14.87 23.86 19.16
N VAL A 928 -16.07 24.47 19.16
CA VAL A 928 -16.96 24.43 17.98
C VAL A 928 -16.27 25.03 16.75
N GLN A 929 -15.48 26.09 16.95
CA GLN A 929 -14.72 26.74 15.88
C GLN A 929 -13.62 25.84 15.30
N ASP A 930 -12.94 25.05 16.15
CA ASP A 930 -11.92 24.10 15.69
C ASP A 930 -12.55 23.00 14.83
N LYS A 931 -13.71 22.46 15.24
CA LYS A 931 -14.45 21.46 14.45
C LYS A 931 -14.92 22.01 13.10
N GLU A 932 -15.43 23.23 13.08
CA GLU A 932 -15.82 23.91 11.83
C GLU A 932 -14.60 24.11 10.90
N MET A 933 -13.43 24.41 11.48
CA MET A 933 -12.18 24.54 10.72
C MET A 933 -11.66 23.20 10.19
N GLU A 934 -11.74 22.13 10.97
CA GLU A 934 -11.40 20.77 10.54
C GLU A 934 -12.27 20.32 9.37
N GLU A 935 -13.58 20.57 9.45
CA GLU A 935 -14.52 20.30 8.35
C GLU A 935 -14.16 21.13 7.10
N PHE A 936 -13.81 22.40 7.28
CA PHE A 936 -13.36 23.26 6.19
C PHE A 936 -12.08 22.74 5.51
N VAL A 937 -11.07 22.32 6.30
CA VAL A 937 -9.83 21.72 5.78
C VAL A 937 -10.12 20.43 5.01
N CYS A 938 -11.01 19.57 5.53
CA CYS A 938 -11.44 18.36 4.84
C CYS A 938 -12.15 18.67 3.52
N ASN A 939 -13.03 19.67 3.51
CA ASN A 939 -13.72 20.11 2.30
C ASN A 939 -12.74 20.70 1.27
N LEU A 940 -11.71 21.45 1.69
CA LEU A 940 -10.71 22.02 0.78
C LEU A 940 -9.93 20.96 0.00
N GLN A 941 -9.75 19.77 0.57
CA GLN A 941 -9.08 18.66 -0.10
C GLN A 941 -9.96 17.92 -1.10
N ASN A 942 -11.25 17.83 -0.80
CA ASN A 942 -12.19 16.97 -1.53
C ASN A 942 -13.01 17.74 -2.59
N GLN A 943 -13.21 19.05 -2.38
CA GLN A 943 -14.03 19.90 -3.24
C GLN A 943 -13.15 20.84 -4.07
N PRO A 944 -13.56 21.20 -5.30
CA PRO A 944 -12.78 22.12 -6.15
C PRO A 944 -12.79 23.57 -5.66
N GLU A 945 -13.82 23.96 -4.92
CA GLU A 945 -13.98 25.28 -4.31
C GLU A 945 -14.92 25.12 -3.10
N VAL A 946 -14.56 25.70 -1.97
CA VAL A 946 -15.30 25.61 -0.71
C VAL A 946 -15.81 26.99 -0.33
N PHE A 947 -17.11 27.08 -0.06
CA PHE A 947 -17.74 28.33 0.39
C PHE A 947 -17.37 28.64 1.85
N ILE A 948 -17.13 29.91 2.15
CA ILE A 948 -16.76 30.38 3.50
C ILE A 948 -17.98 31.01 4.16
N ASN A 949 -18.54 30.30 5.14
CA ASN A 949 -19.68 30.78 5.91
C ASN A 949 -19.33 32.09 6.66
N GLY A 950 -20.16 33.12 6.48
CA GLY A 950 -19.94 34.45 7.06
C GLY A 950 -18.91 35.32 6.31
N GLY A 951 -18.34 34.84 5.21
CA GLY A 951 -17.40 35.59 4.36
C GLY A 951 -16.22 36.16 5.17
N PRO A 952 -15.83 37.44 4.97
CA PRO A 952 -14.71 38.05 5.70
C PRO A 952 -14.91 38.15 7.21
N ARG A 953 -16.17 38.11 7.68
CA ARG A 953 -16.52 38.29 9.10
C ARG A 953 -16.69 36.97 9.84
N GLY A 954 -16.66 35.85 9.12
CA GLY A 954 -16.73 34.51 9.71
C GLY A 954 -15.43 34.09 10.40
N PRO A 955 -15.45 33.04 11.24
CA PRO A 955 -14.26 32.55 11.94
C PRO A 955 -13.16 32.11 10.95
N ILE A 956 -13.52 31.33 9.92
CA ILE A 956 -12.61 30.89 8.86
C ILE A 956 -12.08 32.07 8.04
N GLY A 957 -12.98 33.02 7.69
CA GLY A 957 -12.60 34.23 6.97
C GLY A 957 -11.60 35.09 7.73
N GLY A 958 -11.76 35.20 9.06
CA GLY A 958 -10.82 35.91 9.93
C GLY A 958 -9.41 35.28 9.95
N VAL A 959 -9.31 33.95 9.88
CA VAL A 959 -8.02 33.25 9.76
C VAL A 959 -7.37 33.54 8.40
N ILE A 960 -8.13 33.42 7.30
CA ILE A 960 -7.63 33.70 5.95
C ILE A 960 -7.17 35.15 5.82
N HIS A 961 -7.94 36.10 6.35
CA HIS A 961 -7.56 37.51 6.37
C HIS A 961 -6.23 37.73 7.09
N LYS A 962 -6.02 37.10 8.25
CA LYS A 962 -4.74 37.18 8.98
C LYS A 962 -3.58 36.59 8.20
N LEU A 963 -3.80 35.49 7.47
CA LEU A 963 -2.77 34.88 6.61
C LEU A 963 -2.34 35.84 5.50
N PHE A 964 -3.29 36.40 4.75
CA PHE A 964 -2.99 37.40 3.70
C PHE A 964 -2.31 38.65 4.26
N ALA A 965 -2.84 39.22 5.35
CA ALA A 965 -2.28 40.43 5.95
C ALA A 965 -0.85 40.22 6.47
N SER A 966 -0.53 39.01 6.94
CA SER A 966 0.82 38.68 7.42
C SER A 966 1.80 38.44 6.29
N ALA A 967 1.36 37.80 5.20
CA ALA A 967 2.18 37.65 4.00
C ALA A 967 2.48 39.01 3.36
N GLN A 968 1.51 39.94 3.28
CA GLN A 968 1.74 41.30 2.78
C GLN A 968 2.75 42.08 3.62
N LYS A 969 2.65 41.99 4.95
CA LYS A 969 3.63 42.62 5.86
C LYS A 969 5.03 42.05 5.69
N ALA A 970 5.16 40.73 5.57
CA ALA A 970 6.44 40.07 5.39
C ALA A 970 7.08 40.42 4.03
N ALA A 971 6.32 40.38 2.94
CA ALA A 971 6.81 40.78 1.62
C ALA A 971 7.30 42.24 1.60
N SER A 972 6.59 43.15 2.28
CA SER A 972 7.02 44.55 2.41
C SER A 972 8.31 44.71 3.22
N MET A 973 8.55 43.88 4.24
CA MET A 973 9.80 43.93 5.01
C MET A 973 11.00 43.47 4.18
N VAL A 974 10.82 42.46 3.31
CA VAL A 974 11.88 42.00 2.39
C VAL A 974 12.22 43.10 1.37
N ASP A 975 11.20 43.76 0.80
CA ASP A 975 11.36 44.89 -0.11
C ASP A 975 12.06 46.10 0.54
N GLU A 976 11.81 46.35 1.83
CA GLU A 976 12.52 47.40 2.58
C GLU A 976 14.00 47.07 2.77
N PHE A 977 14.35 45.81 3.04
CA PHE A 977 15.75 45.38 3.18
C PHE A 977 16.53 45.48 1.85
N GLU A 978 15.91 45.23 0.70
CA GLU A 978 16.55 45.42 -0.61
C GLU A 978 16.71 46.90 -1.00
N LYS A 979 15.89 47.80 -0.46
CA LYS A 979 15.93 49.25 -0.75
C LYS A 979 16.85 50.07 0.17
N ILE A 980 17.45 49.46 1.19
CA ILE A 980 18.38 50.15 2.11
C ILE A 980 19.72 50.51 1.44
N ASP A 981 20.04 49.96 0.26
CA ASP A 981 21.25 50.31 -0.48
C ASP A 981 21.14 51.63 -1.29
N ASP A 982 19.95 52.22 -1.44
CA ASP A 982 19.76 53.54 -2.09
C ASP A 982 19.01 54.52 -1.17
N ALA A 983 19.77 55.12 -0.25
CA ALA A 983 19.26 56.14 0.66
C ALA A 983 18.90 57.44 -0.07
N SER A 984 17.62 57.84 -0.04
CA SER A 984 17.16 59.13 0.52
C SER A 984 15.76 59.54 0.03
N THR A 985 14.69 58.99 0.62
CA THR A 985 13.43 59.75 0.76
C THR A 985 12.55 59.12 1.83
N SER A 986 12.46 59.78 2.98
CA SER A 986 11.46 59.54 4.01
C SER A 986 10.13 60.13 3.56
N GLU A 987 9.33 59.36 2.83
CA GLU A 987 7.91 59.66 2.63
C GLU A 987 7.05 58.68 3.45
N SER A 988 5.96 59.22 3.97
CA SER A 988 5.01 58.64 4.92
C SER A 988 4.70 57.16 4.68
N VAL A 989 4.74 56.36 5.76
CA VAL A 989 4.23 54.99 5.81
C VAL A 989 2.74 54.99 5.45
N SER A 990 2.42 54.82 4.17
CA SER A 990 1.09 54.41 3.74
C SER A 990 0.82 53.04 4.35
N SER A 991 -0.32 52.86 5.01
CA SER A 991 -0.72 51.57 5.56
C SER A 991 -0.65 50.48 4.47
N ILE A 992 0.18 49.46 4.68
CA ILE A 992 0.29 48.31 3.77
C ILE A 992 -1.10 47.68 3.64
N PRO A 993 -1.62 47.47 2.41
CA PRO A 993 -2.91 46.83 2.22
C PRO A 993 -2.89 45.38 2.72
N ASP A 994 -3.98 44.93 3.34
CA ASP A 994 -4.08 43.57 3.89
C ASP A 994 -4.09 42.47 2.82
N PHE A 995 -4.41 42.82 1.56
CA PHE A 995 -4.45 41.90 0.43
C PHE A 995 -3.58 42.41 -0.72
N PRO A 996 -2.92 41.50 -1.48
CA PRO A 996 -2.26 41.87 -2.72
C PRO A 996 -3.27 42.33 -3.78
N PRO A 997 -2.82 42.93 -4.90
CA PRO A 997 -3.66 43.11 -6.07
C PRO A 997 -4.31 41.77 -6.50
N PRO A 998 -5.57 41.77 -6.95
CA PRO A 998 -6.24 40.54 -7.37
C PRO A 998 -5.54 39.95 -8.60
N ALA A 999 -5.13 38.68 -8.52
CA ALA A 999 -4.48 37.93 -9.59
C ALA A 999 -5.41 37.71 -10.81
N GLY A 1000 -6.72 37.73 -10.59
CA GLY A 1000 -7.72 37.69 -11.64
C GLY A 1000 -8.98 38.45 -11.25
N ARG A 1001 -9.54 39.19 -12.20
CA ARG A 1001 -10.82 39.90 -12.04
C ARG A 1001 -11.78 39.45 -13.12
N GLU A 1002 -12.94 38.97 -12.70
CA GLU A 1002 -13.97 38.47 -13.59
C GLU A 1002 -15.25 39.27 -13.40
N PHE A 1003 -15.88 39.65 -14.51
CA PHE A 1003 -17.11 40.44 -14.51
C PHE A 1003 -18.13 39.78 -15.42
N LEU A 1004 -19.39 39.88 -15.05
CA LEU A 1004 -20.49 39.32 -15.80
C LEU A 1004 -21.62 40.33 -15.81
N LEU A 1005 -21.94 40.83 -16.99
CA LEU A 1005 -22.93 41.86 -17.22
C LEU A 1005 -24.15 41.22 -17.89
N ARG A 1006 -25.34 41.55 -17.39
CA ARG A 1006 -26.64 41.07 -17.89
C ARG A 1006 -27.62 42.22 -18.01
N THR A 1007 -28.42 42.23 -19.06
CA THR A 1007 -29.58 43.12 -19.20
C THR A 1007 -30.58 42.52 -20.19
N THR A 1008 -31.82 43.01 -20.17
CA THR A 1008 -32.85 42.63 -21.13
C THR A 1008 -33.32 43.88 -21.85
N VAL A 1009 -33.16 43.93 -23.17
CA VAL A 1009 -33.43 45.14 -23.98
C VAL A 1009 -34.14 44.77 -25.29
N SER A 1010 -35.07 45.60 -25.74
CA SER A 1010 -35.69 45.47 -27.06
C SER A 1010 -34.67 45.74 -28.17
N ARG A 1011 -34.40 44.71 -28.99
CA ARG A 1011 -33.39 44.73 -30.07
C ARG A 1011 -33.91 43.90 -31.27
N PRO A 1012 -33.74 44.35 -32.53
CA PRO A 1012 -32.98 45.54 -32.97
C PRO A 1012 -33.70 46.88 -32.85
N ALA A 1013 -35.03 46.89 -32.74
CA ALA A 1013 -35.83 48.12 -32.71
C ALA A 1013 -36.55 48.30 -31.35
N PRO A 1014 -37.02 49.52 -31.00
CA PRO A 1014 -37.70 49.77 -29.72
C PRO A 1014 -38.99 48.97 -29.52
N TYR A 1015 -39.64 48.58 -30.62
CA TYR A 1015 -40.86 47.76 -30.62
C TYR A 1015 -40.58 46.25 -30.73
N SER A 1016 -39.32 45.84 -30.83
CA SER A 1016 -38.93 44.43 -30.77
C SER A 1016 -39.20 43.85 -29.39
N ARG A 1017 -39.41 42.53 -29.31
CA ARG A 1017 -39.51 41.83 -28.02
C ARG A 1017 -38.25 42.07 -27.18
N PRO A 1018 -38.38 42.31 -25.86
CA PRO A 1018 -37.22 42.40 -24.97
C PRO A 1018 -36.41 41.10 -25.03
N SER A 1019 -35.11 41.24 -25.28
CA SER A 1019 -34.22 40.11 -25.55
C SER A 1019 -33.03 40.12 -24.58
N PRO A 1020 -32.59 38.94 -24.09
CA PRO A 1020 -31.54 38.84 -23.08
C PRO A 1020 -30.16 39.11 -23.69
N GLN A 1021 -29.35 39.88 -22.98
CA GLN A 1021 -27.99 40.24 -23.35
C GLN A 1021 -27.04 39.87 -22.21
N ARG A 1022 -25.92 39.23 -22.52
CA ARG A 1022 -24.89 38.84 -21.54
C ARG A 1022 -23.49 39.13 -22.06
N MET A 1023 -22.60 39.58 -21.18
CA MET A 1023 -21.17 39.67 -21.48
C MET A 1023 -20.35 39.23 -20.27
N PHE A 1024 -19.46 38.27 -20.48
CA PHE A 1024 -18.47 37.82 -19.51
C PHE A 1024 -17.10 38.41 -19.83
N CYS A 1025 -16.38 38.87 -18.82
CA CYS A 1025 -15.08 39.53 -18.93
C CYS A 1025 -14.08 38.91 -17.97
N VAL A 1026 -12.84 38.68 -18.42
CA VAL A 1026 -11.71 38.25 -17.58
C VAL A 1026 -10.54 39.19 -17.81
N LEU A 1027 -10.00 39.70 -16.71
CA LEU A 1027 -8.85 40.57 -16.66
C LEU A 1027 -7.78 39.89 -15.78
N MET A 1028 -6.69 39.48 -16.41
CA MET A 1028 -5.47 38.97 -15.78
C MET A 1028 -4.26 39.70 -16.38
N ASP A 1029 -3.08 39.59 -15.76
CA ASP A 1029 -1.87 40.30 -16.20
C ASP A 1029 -1.47 40.00 -17.66
N SER A 1030 -1.79 38.81 -18.14
CA SER A 1030 -1.44 38.34 -19.49
C SER A 1030 -2.64 37.98 -20.38
N GLU A 1031 -3.87 38.22 -19.89
CA GLU A 1031 -5.09 37.86 -20.59
C GLU A 1031 -6.19 38.90 -20.37
N PHE A 1032 -6.77 39.40 -21.47
CA PHE A 1032 -8.02 40.15 -21.48
C PHE A 1032 -9.00 39.45 -22.41
N ARG A 1033 -10.13 38.99 -21.87
CA ARG A 1033 -11.13 38.24 -22.63
C ARG A 1033 -12.51 38.85 -22.43
N LEU A 1034 -13.23 39.03 -23.52
CA LEU A 1034 -14.66 39.34 -23.53
C LEU A 1034 -15.39 38.22 -24.27
N ALA A 1035 -16.46 37.69 -23.69
CA ALA A 1035 -17.34 36.71 -24.31
C ALA A 1035 -18.78 37.23 -24.22
N GLY A 1036 -19.29 37.73 -25.35
CA GLY A 1036 -20.62 38.32 -25.46
C GLY A 1036 -21.61 37.35 -26.07
N ALA A 1037 -22.84 37.36 -25.56
CA ALA A 1037 -24.00 36.69 -26.12
C ALA A 1037 -25.09 37.75 -26.33
N PHE A 1038 -25.32 38.10 -27.59
CA PHE A 1038 -26.20 39.20 -27.96
C PHE A 1038 -27.39 38.69 -28.76
N SER A 1039 -28.57 38.83 -28.17
CA SER A 1039 -29.82 38.34 -28.75
C SER A 1039 -30.52 39.43 -29.56
N GLN A 1040 -31.27 39.05 -30.59
CA GLN A 1040 -32.14 39.93 -31.36
C GLN A 1040 -33.42 39.23 -31.78
N ASP A 1041 -34.51 39.98 -31.80
CA ASP A 1041 -35.78 39.54 -32.34
C ASP A 1041 -35.69 39.43 -33.87
N THR A 1042 -36.03 38.26 -34.40
CA THR A 1042 -36.02 37.97 -35.84
C THR A 1042 -37.38 38.19 -36.50
N SER A 1043 -38.43 38.52 -35.73
CA SER A 1043 -39.79 38.75 -36.25
C SER A 1043 -39.92 40.00 -37.13
N PHE A 1044 -38.99 40.95 -36.97
CA PHE A 1044 -39.03 42.27 -37.61
C PHE A 1044 -37.80 42.55 -38.50
N GLN A 1045 -37.14 41.50 -39.00
CA GLN A 1045 -36.00 41.63 -39.93
C GLN A 1045 -36.43 41.77 -41.40
#